data_AF-A0A9E5UWM7-F1
#
_entry.id   AF-A0A9E5UWM7-F1
#
_cell.length_a   1.000
_cell.length_b   1.000
_cell.length_c   1.000
_cell.angle_alpha   90.00
_cell.angle_beta   90.00
_cell.angle_gamma   90.00
#
_symmetry.space_group_name_H-M   'P 1'
#
loop_
_entity.id
_entity.type
_entity.pdbx_description
1 polymer ?
#
loop_
_entity_poly.entity_id
_entity_poly.type
_entity_poly.pdbx_seq_one_letter_code
_entity_poly.pdbx_strand_id
1 'polypeptide(L)'
;MQAVNIIGEISAMLAQSFELDLALETILQSIGSTIRYDASEVNQWYPDQNVLRPIARRGDPGYAAALDQNGGVYKLDEGYSGWIARYQQPLVVDDINTRPDVLPKLANFPFHSYIGVPLKAGDRFIGTLELASSASHAFDYEHLTLLETLAGQVAVAMENARLYREQSNRVAEISGLRKIAQAMGALADPPSMFMQLNTSLAELMNVEMCGVMLLSDDRRWLAGQVPLYGVQEALAYLFRIEVLPESAGYRLWHNQPWWFTNNAVGDEMIHQLKLQTLVDVSSVHALALVPMIVGDQRIGAVMVMNPRRGSGFLQEDVNLLAVFAAQVAIVVENARLYNEEQRRAEELMGLQQITEAVGALRDPAALYQQINERIAQLLDTEACTLLLFVEEARLLVLQPGSVGLPGSLAPFAQVPLEAGSRLEQLWEQGQPWLSNSIQAEGRALQARLGHFWKKPRCVKGCCCLCAWRGNALALLLVGNKAYDLDFDTEDSRLLSIFARQAAVIIDNARLYDETHRRAVESDGLRRLAELAAGAVDIDQIIADLLAETTDLLEAQVAALALLDTDKGELVYTPGYAYQLELAEPLHLDIFGEGFSNSVVLSRRALLSNAALEDARLLRPYRQMAEDLNLHNLIMVPLVIQNRSIGEVLVANKRSEGFSPNDLNLLQAIAAQVAAAIDRTQLYKATDASLRTRVDQLNTMDRVAQQLVGSLELERILEVARTEIANTLGGGAASAVLLARSTRWLDTAQPLIEKRLNPLPGMRDPLSPAEMSAILRTEPLYISDYLGSDLEALPAEARSAFIVPFRVEEEPVALLHLYSNQPAAFDEDTRDFVLRIAKQTNQAVLNARRFQDQLLLNERLRQHAQWLRSSLNINQFIRQGKDIGQTLVLLAGLVSEALGYRVVIINLLDAKANVYKRVASAGISELRFRELQQAVTTPEQLGQLLQTRWQLGESYFIPTEQIGEDTLGGIQTPRIHPIPSPNAAPRPGKRMTSCLRPSTIKREPCWAGLAWIARVITAAPPWPRQSRWAFSPSRPRLWLKTTSSWKKFGAMPPKPAWGANAWPCCTAPLSAFARRRISPPVCRWWPRPWCKAAGTRFGSRARQKPGCEPAHPRRLPRTGGTPPANRYVARPRLAPALRGPRIPALAPGWVLLPAL
;
A
#
# COMPACT_ATOMS: atom_id res chain seq x y z
N MET A 1 -21.01 -31.89 -106.80
CA MET A 1 -19.60 -32.24 -106.50
C MET A 1 -18.80 -31.01 -106.04
N GLN A 2 -18.72 -29.91 -106.78
CA GLN A 2 -17.95 -28.70 -106.37
C GLN A 2 -18.22 -28.23 -104.93
N ALA A 3 -19.48 -28.07 -104.52
CA ALA A 3 -19.83 -27.64 -103.16
C ALA A 3 -19.23 -28.53 -102.05
N VAL A 4 -19.16 -29.86 -102.26
CA VAL A 4 -18.60 -30.81 -101.28
C VAL A 4 -17.08 -30.66 -101.16
N ASN A 5 -16.38 -30.40 -102.26
CA ASN A 5 -14.93 -30.13 -102.23
C ASN A 5 -14.63 -28.81 -101.51
N ILE A 6 -15.41 -27.75 -101.78
CA ILE A 6 -15.23 -26.43 -101.16
C ILE A 6 -15.47 -26.49 -99.64
N ILE A 7 -16.51 -27.21 -99.20
CA ILE A 7 -16.74 -27.52 -97.78
C ILE A 7 -15.53 -28.23 -97.16
N GLY A 8 -14.92 -29.18 -97.88
CA GLY A 8 -13.70 -29.88 -97.44
C GLY A 8 -12.47 -28.97 -97.34
N GLU A 9 -12.24 -28.11 -98.34
CA GLU A 9 -11.13 -27.15 -98.37
C GLU A 9 -11.27 -26.09 -97.26
N ILE A 10 -12.47 -25.53 -97.08
CA ILE A 10 -12.79 -24.59 -95.99
C ILE A 10 -12.59 -25.27 -94.62
N SER A 11 -13.06 -26.51 -94.45
CA SER A 11 -12.84 -27.29 -93.22
C SER A 11 -11.34 -27.50 -92.92
N ALA A 12 -10.53 -27.78 -93.94
CA ALA A 12 -9.10 -27.98 -93.80
C ALA A 12 -8.35 -26.68 -93.46
N MET A 13 -8.71 -25.56 -94.10
CA MET A 13 -8.16 -24.24 -93.79
C MET A 13 -8.48 -23.81 -92.35
N LEU A 14 -9.75 -23.98 -91.92
CA LEU A 14 -10.18 -23.69 -90.55
C LEU A 14 -9.50 -24.56 -89.49
N ALA A 15 -9.11 -25.79 -89.83
CA ALA A 15 -8.40 -26.69 -88.93
C ALA A 15 -6.89 -26.41 -88.82
N GLN A 16 -6.31 -25.62 -89.73
CA GLN A 16 -4.86 -25.37 -89.81
C GLN A 16 -4.45 -23.92 -89.51
N SER A 17 -5.36 -22.94 -89.58
CA SER A 17 -5.01 -21.54 -89.28
C SER A 17 -5.04 -21.23 -87.78
N PHE A 18 -3.93 -20.66 -87.28
CA PHE A 18 -3.87 -20.05 -85.96
C PHE A 18 -4.34 -18.58 -85.96
N GLU A 19 -4.47 -17.96 -87.15
CA GLU A 19 -4.93 -16.60 -87.36
C GLU A 19 -6.36 -16.65 -87.91
N LEU A 20 -7.33 -16.28 -87.06
CA LEU A 20 -8.75 -16.41 -87.36
C LEU A 20 -9.18 -15.47 -88.50
N ASP A 21 -8.69 -14.23 -88.48
CA ASP A 21 -9.17 -13.17 -89.37
C ASP A 21 -8.76 -13.44 -90.83
N LEU A 22 -7.49 -13.82 -91.06
CA LEU A 22 -6.96 -14.24 -92.36
C LEU A 22 -7.68 -15.49 -92.92
N ALA A 23 -8.04 -16.44 -92.04
CA ALA A 23 -8.80 -17.62 -92.43
C ALA A 23 -10.21 -17.25 -92.89
N LEU A 24 -10.89 -16.34 -92.18
CA LEU A 24 -12.24 -15.88 -92.52
C LEU A 24 -12.25 -15.08 -93.83
N GLU A 25 -11.27 -14.21 -94.08
CA GLU A 25 -11.12 -13.52 -95.37
C GLU A 25 -10.94 -14.52 -96.54
N THR A 26 -10.12 -15.56 -96.33
CA THR A 26 -9.90 -16.63 -97.31
C THR A 26 -11.19 -17.44 -97.58
N ILE A 27 -12.01 -17.64 -96.55
CA ILE A 27 -13.30 -18.33 -96.67
C ILE A 27 -14.32 -17.51 -97.44
N LEU A 28 -14.42 -16.20 -97.14
CA LEU A 28 -15.23 -15.28 -97.93
C LEU A 28 -14.78 -15.31 -99.40
N GLN A 29 -13.47 -15.30 -99.65
CA GLN A 29 -12.92 -15.44 -101.01
C GLN A 29 -13.34 -16.76 -101.68
N SER A 30 -13.30 -17.89 -100.96
CA SER A 30 -13.71 -19.20 -101.46
C SER A 30 -15.22 -19.27 -101.76
N ILE A 31 -16.07 -18.71 -100.90
CA ILE A 31 -17.52 -18.60 -101.12
C ILE A 31 -17.82 -17.90 -102.45
N GLY A 32 -17.04 -16.85 -102.77
CA GLY A 32 -17.17 -16.06 -104.01
C GLY A 32 -16.90 -16.85 -105.30
N SER A 33 -16.37 -18.07 -105.22
CA SER A 33 -16.21 -18.98 -106.37
C SER A 33 -17.49 -19.75 -106.71
N THR A 34 -18.46 -19.82 -105.79
CA THR A 34 -19.71 -20.59 -105.92
C THR A 34 -20.94 -19.70 -105.87
N ILE A 35 -21.00 -18.79 -104.90
CA ILE A 35 -22.06 -17.79 -104.79
C ILE A 35 -21.49 -16.46 -105.29
N ARG A 36 -22.05 -15.90 -106.36
CA ARG A 36 -21.65 -14.57 -106.83
C ARG A 36 -22.24 -13.51 -105.91
N TYR A 37 -21.38 -12.68 -105.32
CA TYR A 37 -21.75 -11.56 -104.47
C TYR A 37 -20.86 -10.35 -104.78
N ASP A 38 -21.31 -9.16 -104.39
CA ASP A 38 -20.58 -7.89 -104.56
C ASP A 38 -20.02 -7.37 -103.22
N ALA A 39 -20.62 -7.77 -102.08
CA ALA A 39 -20.00 -7.69 -100.76
C ALA A 39 -20.35 -8.89 -99.87
N SER A 40 -19.52 -9.13 -98.85
CA SER A 40 -19.66 -10.18 -97.86
C SER A 40 -19.01 -9.79 -96.52
N GLU A 41 -19.59 -10.23 -95.41
CA GLU A 41 -19.15 -9.90 -94.05
C GLU A 41 -19.31 -11.09 -93.10
N VAL A 42 -18.34 -11.25 -92.19
CA VAL A 42 -18.44 -12.10 -91.00
C VAL A 42 -18.41 -11.22 -89.77
N ASN A 43 -19.47 -11.30 -88.97
CA ASN A 43 -19.60 -10.57 -87.71
C ASN A 43 -19.45 -11.51 -86.52
N GLN A 44 -18.77 -11.06 -85.46
CA GLN A 44 -18.69 -11.74 -84.17
C GLN A 44 -19.60 -11.07 -83.14
N TRP A 45 -20.29 -11.88 -82.33
CA TRP A 45 -21.15 -11.44 -81.23
C TRP A 45 -20.37 -11.19 -79.94
N TYR A 46 -20.60 -10.03 -79.31
CA TYR A 46 -20.07 -9.64 -78.01
C TYR A 46 -21.21 -9.52 -76.99
N PRO A 47 -21.47 -10.58 -76.18
CA PRO A 47 -22.64 -10.64 -75.30
C PRO A 47 -22.72 -9.49 -74.30
N ASP A 48 -21.59 -9.14 -73.68
CA ASP A 48 -21.52 -8.13 -72.61
C ASP A 48 -21.88 -6.71 -73.09
N GLN A 49 -21.80 -6.48 -74.41
CA GLN A 49 -22.06 -5.19 -75.05
C GLN A 49 -23.34 -5.20 -75.90
N ASN A 50 -23.96 -6.38 -76.11
CA ASN A 50 -25.07 -6.60 -77.04
C ASN A 50 -24.83 -6.04 -78.47
N VAL A 51 -23.61 -6.22 -79.00
CA VAL A 51 -23.25 -5.81 -80.37
C VAL A 51 -22.60 -6.94 -81.16
N LEU A 52 -22.87 -6.93 -82.46
CA LEU A 52 -22.05 -7.58 -83.48
C LEU A 52 -20.91 -6.63 -83.89
N ARG A 53 -19.70 -7.17 -84.08
CA ARG A 53 -18.59 -6.44 -84.72
C ARG A 53 -18.08 -7.23 -85.92
N PRO A 54 -17.84 -6.60 -87.08
CA PRO A 54 -17.19 -7.24 -88.21
C PRO A 54 -15.76 -7.68 -87.86
N ILE A 55 -15.42 -8.91 -88.23
CA ILE A 55 -14.06 -9.48 -88.06
C ILE A 55 -13.43 -9.92 -89.39
N ALA A 56 -14.23 -10.10 -90.44
CA ALA A 56 -13.75 -10.22 -91.82
C ALA A 56 -14.76 -9.58 -92.78
N ARG A 57 -14.29 -8.89 -93.82
CA ARG A 57 -15.12 -8.24 -94.84
C ARG A 57 -14.48 -8.41 -96.22
N ARG A 58 -15.29 -8.38 -97.28
CA ARG A 58 -14.85 -8.30 -98.68
C ARG A 58 -15.91 -7.59 -99.52
N GLY A 59 -15.54 -6.72 -100.44
CA GLY A 59 -16.49 -5.98 -101.28
C GLY A 59 -16.12 -4.50 -101.42
N ASP A 60 -17.12 -3.64 -101.62
CA ASP A 60 -16.97 -2.19 -101.81
C ASP A 60 -16.26 -1.49 -100.63
N PRO A 61 -15.07 -0.90 -100.83
CA PRO A 61 -14.37 -0.12 -99.80
C PRO A 61 -15.16 1.11 -99.31
N GLY A 62 -16.02 1.69 -100.16
CA GLY A 62 -16.87 2.83 -99.81
C GLY A 62 -17.91 2.46 -98.74
N TYR A 63 -18.52 1.28 -98.87
CA TYR A 63 -19.44 0.73 -97.88
C TYR A 63 -18.74 0.47 -96.52
N ALA A 64 -17.56 -0.16 -96.54
CA ALA A 64 -16.79 -0.43 -95.33
C ALA A 64 -16.41 0.86 -94.58
N ALA A 65 -15.87 1.86 -95.29
CA ALA A 65 -15.51 3.15 -94.70
C ALA A 65 -16.72 3.92 -94.13
N ALA A 66 -17.88 3.84 -94.79
CA ALA A 66 -19.12 4.45 -94.30
C ALA A 66 -19.68 3.74 -93.05
N LEU A 67 -19.51 2.42 -92.94
CA LEU A 67 -19.92 1.65 -91.75
C LEU A 67 -19.04 1.98 -90.53
N ASP A 68 -17.73 2.08 -90.72
CA ASP A 68 -16.77 2.42 -89.66
C ASP A 68 -16.99 3.86 -89.14
N GLN A 69 -17.29 4.81 -90.03
CA GLN A 69 -17.74 6.16 -89.66
C GLN A 69 -19.06 6.18 -88.86
N ASN A 70 -19.93 5.18 -89.07
CA ASN A 70 -21.17 4.97 -88.31
C ASN A 70 -20.99 3.97 -87.15
N GLY A 71 -19.80 3.97 -86.55
CA GLY A 71 -19.47 3.27 -85.31
C GLY A 71 -18.99 1.83 -85.45
N GLY A 72 -18.89 1.29 -86.68
CA GLY A 72 -18.24 0.00 -86.96
C GLY A 72 -18.86 -1.26 -86.31
N VAL A 73 -20.02 -1.15 -85.68
CA VAL A 73 -20.71 -2.24 -84.96
C VAL A 73 -22.20 -2.24 -85.28
N TYR A 74 -22.87 -3.39 -85.18
CA TYR A 74 -24.33 -3.48 -85.29
C TYR A 74 -24.94 -3.82 -83.93
N LYS A 75 -25.90 -3.02 -83.46
CA LYS A 75 -26.71 -3.38 -82.29
C LYS A 75 -27.81 -4.36 -82.68
N LEU A 76 -28.40 -5.02 -81.67
CA LEU A 76 -29.75 -5.59 -81.81
C LEU A 76 -30.69 -4.48 -82.34
N ASP A 77 -31.49 -4.81 -83.36
CA ASP A 77 -32.38 -3.91 -84.13
C ASP A 77 -31.73 -2.91 -85.10
N GLU A 78 -30.40 -2.92 -85.30
CA GLU A 78 -29.74 -2.11 -86.34
C GLU A 78 -29.33 -2.93 -87.56
N GLY A 79 -29.96 -2.68 -88.71
CA GLY A 79 -29.61 -3.30 -89.99
C GLY A 79 -30.03 -4.77 -90.12
N TYR A 80 -29.71 -5.37 -91.27
CA TYR A 80 -29.93 -6.80 -91.52
C TYR A 80 -29.17 -7.69 -90.52
N SER A 81 -27.92 -7.36 -90.22
CA SER A 81 -27.07 -8.06 -89.25
C SER A 81 -27.68 -8.05 -87.83
N GLY A 82 -28.19 -6.89 -87.38
CA GLY A 82 -28.88 -6.74 -86.10
C GLY A 82 -30.21 -7.48 -86.03
N TRP A 83 -30.93 -7.59 -87.14
CA TRP A 83 -32.13 -8.42 -87.26
C TRP A 83 -31.80 -9.90 -87.10
N ILE A 84 -30.78 -10.40 -87.83
CA ILE A 84 -30.32 -11.79 -87.71
C ILE A 84 -29.84 -12.09 -86.29
N ALA A 85 -29.16 -11.15 -85.62
CA ALA A 85 -28.76 -11.33 -84.22
C ALA A 85 -29.95 -11.43 -83.26
N ARG A 86 -31.01 -10.64 -83.47
CA ARG A 86 -32.21 -10.66 -82.62
C ARG A 86 -33.05 -11.92 -82.79
N TYR A 87 -33.35 -12.32 -84.02
CA TYR A 87 -34.24 -13.44 -84.30
C TYR A 87 -33.49 -14.77 -84.43
N GLN A 88 -32.18 -14.74 -84.66
CA GLN A 88 -31.31 -15.89 -84.87
C GLN A 88 -31.84 -16.86 -85.95
N GLN A 89 -32.41 -16.28 -87.00
CA GLN A 89 -32.94 -16.96 -88.19
C GLN A 89 -32.25 -16.39 -89.44
N PRO A 90 -32.14 -17.16 -90.52
CA PRO A 90 -31.71 -16.63 -91.80
C PRO A 90 -32.59 -15.48 -92.29
N LEU A 91 -31.98 -14.53 -92.99
CA LEU A 91 -32.65 -13.44 -93.68
C LEU A 91 -32.30 -13.47 -95.15
N VAL A 92 -33.30 -13.68 -96.00
CA VAL A 92 -33.20 -13.49 -97.45
C VAL A 92 -34.03 -12.27 -97.83
N VAL A 93 -33.42 -11.37 -98.60
CA VAL A 93 -34.05 -10.17 -99.17
C VAL A 93 -33.76 -10.19 -100.66
N ASP A 94 -34.73 -10.66 -101.44
CA ASP A 94 -34.58 -10.79 -102.89
C ASP A 94 -34.50 -9.42 -103.59
N ASP A 95 -35.28 -8.45 -103.11
CA ASP A 95 -35.16 -7.05 -103.51
C ASP A 95 -35.42 -6.16 -102.28
N ILE A 96 -34.51 -5.22 -101.97
CA ILE A 96 -34.62 -4.32 -100.80
C ILE A 96 -35.93 -3.53 -100.75
N ASN A 97 -36.59 -3.29 -101.89
CA ASN A 97 -37.87 -2.58 -101.95
C ASN A 97 -39.06 -3.45 -101.54
N THR A 98 -38.88 -4.77 -101.41
CA THR A 98 -39.95 -5.74 -101.09
C THR A 98 -40.08 -6.07 -99.60
N ARG A 99 -39.09 -5.71 -98.78
CA ARG A 99 -39.04 -5.96 -97.33
C ARG A 99 -38.92 -4.66 -96.52
N PRO A 100 -39.95 -3.79 -96.49
CA PRO A 100 -39.91 -2.54 -95.71
C PRO A 100 -39.91 -2.75 -94.18
N ASP A 101 -40.10 -3.99 -93.72
CA ASP A 101 -40.06 -4.42 -92.32
C ASP A 101 -38.63 -4.55 -91.75
N VAL A 102 -37.61 -4.64 -92.62
CA VAL A 102 -36.20 -4.66 -92.21
C VAL A 102 -35.39 -3.78 -93.18
N LEU A 103 -34.66 -2.79 -92.66
CA LEU A 103 -33.87 -1.87 -93.47
C LEU A 103 -32.36 -2.07 -93.22
N PRO A 104 -31.49 -1.78 -94.21
CA PRO A 104 -30.05 -1.78 -94.01
C PRO A 104 -29.64 -0.64 -93.05
N LYS A 105 -28.50 -0.80 -92.35
CA LYS A 105 -28.04 0.19 -91.36
C LYS A 105 -27.70 1.55 -91.98
N LEU A 106 -27.18 1.55 -93.21
CA LEU A 106 -26.82 2.78 -93.95
C LEU A 106 -27.92 3.13 -94.94
N ALA A 107 -28.35 4.40 -94.96
CA ALA A 107 -29.39 4.88 -95.89
C ALA A 107 -28.96 4.80 -97.36
N ASN A 108 -27.67 4.97 -97.66
CA ASN A 108 -27.08 4.78 -98.98
C ASN A 108 -26.50 3.36 -99.13
N PHE A 109 -27.35 2.34 -99.00
CA PHE A 109 -26.94 0.94 -99.17
C PHE A 109 -26.80 0.61 -100.67
N PRO A 110 -25.62 0.18 -101.17
CA PRO A 110 -25.36 0.05 -102.61
C PRO A 110 -25.77 -1.31 -103.22
N PHE A 111 -26.47 -2.15 -102.45
CA PHE A 111 -26.86 -3.51 -102.85
C PHE A 111 -28.38 -3.64 -102.91
N HIS A 112 -28.89 -4.41 -103.86
CA HIS A 112 -30.32 -4.59 -104.12
C HIS A 112 -30.87 -5.93 -103.63
N SER A 113 -30.02 -6.94 -103.43
CA SER A 113 -30.38 -8.18 -102.73
C SER A 113 -29.37 -8.51 -101.64
N TYR A 114 -29.82 -9.28 -100.64
CA TYR A 114 -29.04 -9.65 -99.46
C TYR A 114 -29.43 -11.05 -98.96
N ILE A 115 -28.44 -11.80 -98.50
CA ILE A 115 -28.63 -13.07 -97.78
C ILE A 115 -27.70 -13.14 -96.57
N GLY A 116 -28.24 -13.47 -95.39
CA GLY A 116 -27.45 -13.61 -94.18
C GLY A 116 -27.96 -14.74 -93.30
N VAL A 117 -27.04 -15.42 -92.61
CA VAL A 117 -27.31 -16.57 -91.76
C VAL A 117 -26.65 -16.41 -90.39
N PRO A 118 -27.26 -16.92 -89.31
CA PRO A 118 -26.68 -16.89 -87.97
C PRO A 118 -25.57 -17.94 -87.82
N LEU A 119 -24.41 -17.53 -87.30
CA LEU A 119 -23.34 -18.43 -86.87
C LEU A 119 -23.69 -18.98 -85.49
N LYS A 120 -23.93 -20.29 -85.39
CA LYS A 120 -24.27 -20.99 -84.13
C LYS A 120 -23.36 -22.18 -83.88
N ALA A 121 -22.84 -22.29 -82.65
CA ALA A 121 -22.11 -23.45 -82.17
C ALA A 121 -22.94 -24.12 -81.06
N GLY A 122 -23.65 -25.19 -81.40
CA GLY A 122 -24.75 -25.70 -80.56
C GLY A 122 -25.84 -24.64 -80.38
N ASP A 123 -26.33 -24.45 -79.16
CA ASP A 123 -27.33 -23.43 -78.82
C ASP A 123 -26.76 -22.01 -78.72
N ARG A 124 -25.43 -21.84 -78.82
CA ARG A 124 -24.77 -20.53 -78.64
C ARG A 124 -24.70 -19.76 -79.95
N PHE A 125 -25.25 -18.55 -79.96
CA PHE A 125 -25.04 -17.57 -81.02
C PHE A 125 -23.61 -17.00 -80.94
N ILE A 126 -22.87 -17.12 -82.05
CA ILE A 126 -21.47 -16.73 -82.19
C ILE A 126 -21.31 -15.46 -83.02
N GLY A 127 -22.26 -15.19 -83.95
CA GLY A 127 -22.10 -14.14 -84.95
C GLY A 127 -23.03 -14.30 -86.16
N THR A 128 -22.70 -13.68 -87.28
CA THR A 128 -23.43 -13.80 -88.55
C THR A 128 -22.47 -13.91 -89.74
N LEU A 129 -22.92 -14.56 -90.81
CA LEU A 129 -22.25 -14.65 -92.11
C LEU A 129 -23.20 -14.14 -93.17
N GLU A 130 -22.77 -13.16 -93.96
CA GLU A 130 -23.64 -12.29 -94.74
C GLU A 130 -23.05 -12.02 -96.13
N LEU A 131 -23.89 -12.04 -97.17
CA LEU A 131 -23.57 -11.71 -98.56
C LEU A 131 -24.59 -10.70 -99.11
N ALA A 132 -24.14 -9.80 -99.98
CA ALA A 132 -24.97 -8.80 -100.65
C ALA A 132 -24.60 -8.67 -102.13
N SER A 133 -25.58 -8.32 -102.98
CA SER A 133 -25.35 -8.08 -104.40
C SER A 133 -26.09 -6.85 -104.92
N SER A 134 -25.48 -6.14 -105.86
CA SER A 134 -26.09 -5.00 -106.57
C SER A 134 -27.14 -5.41 -107.61
N ALA A 135 -27.37 -6.72 -107.82
CA ALA A 135 -28.52 -7.21 -108.59
C ALA A 135 -29.68 -7.62 -107.65
N SER A 136 -30.92 -7.28 -108.00
CA SER A 136 -32.11 -7.89 -107.40
C SER A 136 -32.21 -9.37 -107.79
N HIS A 137 -32.77 -10.19 -106.90
CA HIS A 137 -32.94 -11.64 -107.04
C HIS A 137 -31.64 -12.42 -107.31
N ALA A 138 -30.51 -11.98 -106.74
CA ALA A 138 -29.21 -12.65 -106.95
C ALA A 138 -29.03 -13.93 -106.12
N PHE A 139 -29.82 -14.12 -105.07
CA PHE A 139 -29.75 -15.28 -104.16
C PHE A 139 -31.00 -16.15 -104.30
N ASP A 140 -30.85 -17.44 -104.02
CA ASP A 140 -31.93 -18.43 -104.10
C ASP A 140 -31.85 -19.41 -102.92
N TYR A 141 -32.71 -20.43 -102.92
CA TYR A 141 -32.76 -21.42 -101.85
C TYR A 141 -31.55 -22.37 -101.82
N GLU A 142 -30.88 -22.62 -102.96
CA GLU A 142 -29.65 -23.41 -102.99
C GLU A 142 -28.48 -22.62 -102.38
N HIS A 143 -28.40 -21.32 -102.70
CA HIS A 143 -27.47 -20.38 -102.07
C HIS A 143 -27.67 -20.29 -100.55
N LEU A 144 -28.93 -20.22 -100.07
CA LEU A 144 -29.24 -20.26 -98.64
C LEU A 144 -28.75 -21.55 -97.98
N THR A 145 -29.12 -22.70 -98.53
CA THR A 145 -28.76 -24.03 -97.99
C THR A 145 -27.24 -24.21 -97.90
N LEU A 146 -26.50 -23.72 -98.91
CA LEU A 146 -25.04 -23.73 -98.91
C LEU A 146 -24.47 -22.80 -97.82
N LEU A 147 -25.00 -21.58 -97.70
CA LEU A 147 -24.52 -20.60 -96.72
C LEU A 147 -24.77 -21.04 -95.28
N GLU A 148 -25.94 -21.65 -94.98
CA GLU A 148 -26.23 -22.27 -93.68
C GLU A 148 -25.27 -23.43 -93.36
N THR A 149 -24.94 -24.26 -94.35
CA THR A 149 -23.99 -25.38 -94.18
C THR A 149 -22.59 -24.86 -93.84
N LEU A 150 -22.13 -23.81 -94.52
CA LEU A 150 -20.84 -23.17 -94.23
C LEU A 150 -20.83 -22.41 -92.91
N ALA A 151 -21.94 -21.77 -92.54
CA ALA A 151 -22.12 -21.07 -91.27
C ALA A 151 -21.90 -21.99 -90.05
N GLY A 152 -22.36 -23.24 -90.12
CA GLY A 152 -22.08 -24.24 -89.08
C GLY A 152 -20.58 -24.51 -88.89
N GLN A 153 -19.82 -24.59 -89.99
CA GLN A 153 -18.37 -24.83 -89.93
C GLN A 153 -17.58 -23.61 -89.43
N VAL A 154 -17.94 -22.43 -89.93
CA VAL A 154 -17.35 -21.14 -89.51
C VAL A 154 -17.60 -20.91 -88.01
N ALA A 155 -18.81 -21.16 -87.51
CA ALA A 155 -19.15 -20.99 -86.10
C ALA A 155 -18.34 -21.93 -85.18
N VAL A 156 -18.16 -23.20 -85.57
CA VAL A 156 -17.36 -24.16 -84.81
C VAL A 156 -15.88 -23.74 -84.75
N ALA A 157 -15.32 -23.26 -85.87
CA ALA A 157 -13.93 -22.82 -85.89
C ALA A 157 -13.68 -21.55 -85.06
N MET A 158 -14.60 -20.58 -85.11
CA MET A 158 -14.55 -19.40 -84.25
C MET A 158 -14.59 -19.75 -82.76
N GLU A 159 -15.46 -20.69 -82.35
CA GLU A 159 -15.53 -21.13 -80.94
C GLU A 159 -14.30 -21.95 -80.53
N ASN A 160 -13.73 -22.77 -81.41
CA ASN A 160 -12.46 -23.48 -81.17
C ASN A 160 -11.30 -22.49 -80.97
N ALA A 161 -11.19 -21.46 -81.81
CA ALA A 161 -10.17 -20.41 -81.68
C ALA A 161 -10.33 -19.57 -80.40
N ARG A 162 -11.56 -19.45 -79.88
CA ARG A 162 -11.83 -18.83 -78.57
C ARG A 162 -11.39 -19.74 -77.42
N LEU A 163 -11.76 -21.03 -77.46
CA LEU A 163 -11.41 -22.02 -76.43
C LEU A 163 -9.89 -22.23 -76.32
N TYR A 164 -9.16 -22.24 -77.45
CA TYR A 164 -7.71 -22.37 -77.46
C TYR A 164 -7.01 -21.17 -76.79
N ARG A 165 -7.47 -19.94 -77.05
CA ARG A 165 -6.99 -18.72 -76.37
C ARG A 165 -7.22 -18.79 -74.86
N GLU A 166 -8.40 -19.26 -74.44
CA GLU A 166 -8.75 -19.44 -73.02
C GLU A 166 -7.83 -20.48 -72.33
N GLN A 167 -7.52 -21.60 -73.01
CA GLN A 167 -6.56 -22.60 -72.52
C GLN A 167 -5.13 -22.05 -72.43
N SER A 168 -4.66 -21.33 -73.45
CA SER A 168 -3.32 -20.73 -73.48
C SER A 168 -3.10 -19.76 -72.32
N ASN A 169 -4.07 -18.90 -72.03
CA ASN A 169 -4.04 -17.98 -70.89
C ASN A 169 -3.91 -18.73 -69.56
N ARG A 170 -4.61 -19.87 -69.42
CA ARG A 170 -4.59 -20.69 -68.20
C ARG A 170 -3.28 -21.47 -68.02
N VAL A 171 -2.62 -21.85 -69.11
CA VAL A 171 -1.25 -22.43 -69.07
C VAL A 171 -0.21 -21.37 -68.67
N ALA A 172 -0.37 -20.13 -69.15
CA ALA A 172 0.47 -19.01 -68.73
C ALA A 172 0.29 -18.67 -67.23
N GLU A 173 -0.95 -18.66 -66.74
CA GLU A 173 -1.29 -18.49 -65.31
C GLU A 173 -0.61 -19.55 -64.42
N ILE A 174 -0.74 -20.84 -64.78
CA ILE A 174 -0.09 -21.95 -64.05
C ILE A 174 1.43 -21.86 -64.10
N SER A 175 2.00 -21.41 -65.22
CA SER A 175 3.45 -21.19 -65.37
C SER A 175 3.95 -20.03 -64.51
N GLY A 176 3.14 -18.99 -64.34
CA GLY A 176 3.37 -17.90 -63.38
C GLY A 176 3.42 -18.40 -61.93
N LEU A 177 2.42 -19.18 -61.52
CA LEU A 177 2.35 -19.77 -60.17
C LEU A 177 3.56 -20.64 -59.84
N ARG A 178 4.07 -21.42 -60.80
CA ARG A 178 5.30 -22.20 -60.62
C ARG A 178 6.53 -21.32 -60.38
N LYS A 179 6.62 -20.15 -61.02
CA LYS A 179 7.70 -19.19 -60.80
C LYS A 179 7.60 -18.48 -59.44
N ILE A 180 6.39 -18.14 -58.98
CA ILE A 180 6.17 -17.67 -57.60
C ILE A 180 6.69 -18.70 -56.59
N ALA A 181 6.35 -19.98 -56.78
CA ALA A 181 6.78 -21.05 -55.88
C ALA A 181 8.31 -21.23 -55.80
N GLN A 182 9.05 -20.88 -56.84
CA GLN A 182 10.52 -20.95 -56.86
C GLN A 182 11.15 -19.68 -56.26
N ALA A 183 10.63 -18.49 -56.61
CA ALA A 183 11.16 -17.21 -56.10
C ALA A 183 10.95 -17.02 -54.58
N MET A 184 9.92 -17.64 -53.98
CA MET A 184 9.73 -17.66 -52.52
C MET A 184 10.93 -18.25 -51.75
N GLY A 185 11.79 -19.05 -52.38
CA GLY A 185 13.00 -19.57 -51.76
C GLY A 185 14.13 -18.54 -51.58
N ALA A 186 14.05 -17.38 -52.23
CA ALA A 186 15.12 -16.37 -52.30
C ALA A 186 14.78 -15.03 -51.61
N LEU A 187 13.66 -14.95 -50.87
CA LEU A 187 13.15 -13.70 -50.27
C LEU A 187 14.14 -13.00 -49.30
N ALA A 188 15.13 -13.73 -48.78
CA ALA A 188 16.13 -13.21 -47.85
C ALA A 188 17.32 -12.49 -48.53
N ASP A 189 17.46 -12.55 -49.86
CA ASP A 189 18.55 -11.89 -50.61
C ASP A 189 18.01 -11.20 -51.89
N PRO A 190 17.73 -9.89 -51.85
CA PRO A 190 17.09 -9.18 -52.96
C PRO A 190 17.83 -9.29 -54.31
N PRO A 191 19.18 -9.18 -54.40
CA PRO A 191 19.91 -9.37 -55.66
C PRO A 191 19.68 -10.77 -56.29
N SER A 192 19.74 -11.84 -55.49
CA SER A 192 19.45 -13.20 -55.98
C SER A 192 18.00 -13.36 -56.45
N MET A 193 17.05 -12.73 -55.75
CA MET A 193 15.65 -12.72 -56.17
C MET A 193 15.46 -12.02 -57.52
N PHE A 194 16.01 -10.81 -57.71
CA PHE A 194 15.91 -10.10 -58.99
C PHE A 194 16.63 -10.82 -60.13
N MET A 195 17.78 -11.44 -59.86
CA MET A 195 18.48 -12.28 -60.84
C MET A 195 17.60 -13.42 -61.36
N GLN A 196 16.91 -14.14 -60.45
CA GLN A 196 16.02 -15.25 -60.81
C GLN A 196 14.78 -14.77 -61.57
N LEU A 197 14.18 -13.66 -61.14
CA LEU A 197 13.00 -13.06 -61.78
C LEU A 197 13.32 -12.57 -63.20
N ASN A 198 14.41 -11.82 -63.37
CA ASN A 198 14.83 -11.26 -64.66
C ASN A 198 15.29 -12.38 -65.62
N THR A 199 15.99 -13.41 -65.15
CA THR A 199 16.31 -14.60 -65.99
C THR A 199 15.03 -15.32 -66.44
N SER A 200 14.10 -15.56 -65.51
CA SER A 200 12.82 -16.20 -65.81
C SER A 200 11.92 -15.39 -66.75
N LEU A 201 12.07 -14.06 -66.76
CA LEU A 201 11.39 -13.13 -67.65
C LEU A 201 11.99 -13.18 -69.06
N ALA A 202 13.33 -13.14 -69.16
CA ALA A 202 14.06 -13.21 -70.42
C ALA A 202 13.74 -14.49 -71.21
N GLU A 203 13.69 -15.63 -70.52
CA GLU A 203 13.30 -16.92 -71.10
C GLU A 203 11.83 -16.95 -71.57
N LEU A 204 10.92 -16.35 -70.80
CA LEU A 204 9.48 -16.35 -71.13
C LEU A 204 9.16 -15.48 -72.34
N MET A 205 9.74 -14.29 -72.38
CA MET A 205 9.49 -13.29 -73.43
C MET A 205 10.42 -13.43 -74.63
N ASN A 206 11.44 -14.29 -74.55
CA ASN A 206 12.47 -14.49 -75.57
C ASN A 206 13.13 -13.17 -76.02
N VAL A 207 13.60 -12.38 -75.04
CA VAL A 207 14.15 -11.02 -75.23
C VAL A 207 15.66 -10.97 -74.98
N GLU A 208 16.31 -9.92 -75.47
CA GLU A 208 17.74 -9.69 -75.23
C GLU A 208 18.01 -9.06 -73.86
N MET A 209 17.19 -8.08 -73.47
CA MET A 209 17.35 -7.34 -72.21
C MET A 209 16.01 -7.22 -71.49
N CYS A 210 16.03 -7.33 -70.16
CA CYS A 210 14.86 -7.06 -69.33
C CYS A 210 15.21 -6.76 -67.87
N GLY A 211 14.25 -6.17 -67.15
CA GLY A 211 14.41 -5.90 -65.73
C GLY A 211 13.14 -5.46 -65.03
N VAL A 212 13.12 -5.69 -63.72
CA VAL A 212 12.16 -5.10 -62.78
C VAL A 212 12.62 -3.70 -62.37
N MET A 213 11.70 -2.75 -62.40
CA MET A 213 11.86 -1.40 -61.86
C MET A 213 10.92 -1.22 -60.67
N LEU A 214 11.37 -0.63 -59.57
CA LEU A 214 10.54 -0.35 -58.40
C LEU A 214 10.33 1.15 -58.20
N LEU A 215 9.18 1.53 -57.66
CA LEU A 215 8.90 2.90 -57.28
C LEU A 215 9.74 3.26 -56.04
N SER A 216 10.46 4.37 -56.09
CA SER A 216 11.23 4.90 -54.96
C SER A 216 10.33 5.33 -53.80
N ASP A 217 10.85 5.34 -52.56
CA ASP A 217 10.06 5.69 -51.36
C ASP A 217 9.55 7.15 -51.39
N ASP A 218 10.30 8.06 -52.02
CA ASP A 218 9.88 9.44 -52.28
C ASP A 218 8.82 9.57 -53.41
N ARG A 219 8.46 8.43 -54.04
CA ARG A 219 7.54 8.26 -55.16
C ARG A 219 7.87 9.08 -56.41
N ARG A 220 9.12 9.50 -56.58
CA ARG A 220 9.54 10.33 -57.72
C ARG A 220 10.04 9.54 -58.92
N TRP A 221 10.57 8.34 -58.71
CA TRP A 221 11.24 7.57 -59.75
C TRP A 221 10.82 6.11 -59.76
N LEU A 222 10.69 5.52 -60.94
CA LEU A 222 10.86 4.07 -61.10
C LEU A 222 12.34 3.80 -61.35
N ALA A 223 12.97 2.95 -60.56
CA ALA A 223 14.40 2.62 -60.66
C ALA A 223 14.63 1.12 -60.88
N GLY A 224 15.41 0.77 -61.90
CA GLY A 224 15.80 -0.60 -62.22
C GLY A 224 16.54 -1.29 -61.08
N GLN A 225 16.16 -2.52 -60.76
CA GLN A 225 16.76 -3.32 -59.70
C GLN A 225 17.85 -4.24 -60.26
N VAL A 226 19.02 -4.19 -59.63
CA VAL A 226 20.20 -4.95 -60.04
C VAL A 226 20.14 -6.38 -59.47
N PRO A 227 20.53 -7.42 -60.23
CA PRO A 227 21.03 -7.39 -61.60
C PRO A 227 19.91 -7.43 -62.65
N LEU A 228 20.00 -6.54 -63.64
CA LEU A 228 19.18 -6.55 -64.85
C LEU A 228 19.70 -7.63 -65.82
N TYR A 229 18.80 -8.27 -66.59
CA TYR A 229 19.22 -9.28 -67.56
C TYR A 229 19.67 -8.62 -68.86
N GLY A 230 20.82 -9.06 -69.40
CA GLY A 230 21.37 -8.58 -70.68
C GLY A 230 22.05 -7.21 -70.62
N VAL A 231 22.08 -6.56 -69.44
CA VAL A 231 22.55 -5.18 -69.25
C VAL A 231 23.77 -5.18 -68.33
N GLN A 232 24.79 -4.38 -68.66
CA GLN A 232 25.96 -4.21 -67.78
C GLN A 232 25.57 -3.43 -66.51
N GLU A 233 26.08 -3.84 -65.36
CA GLU A 233 25.72 -3.26 -64.04
C GLU A 233 25.95 -1.74 -63.96
N ALA A 234 27.03 -1.23 -64.56
CA ALA A 234 27.31 0.20 -64.65
C ALA A 234 26.22 1.00 -65.42
N LEU A 235 25.53 0.37 -66.37
CA LEU A 235 24.44 0.98 -67.14
C LEU A 235 23.09 0.87 -66.41
N ALA A 236 22.94 -0.02 -65.42
CA ALA A 236 21.68 -0.21 -64.70
C ALA A 236 21.20 1.08 -64.00
N TYR A 237 22.12 1.94 -63.55
CA TYR A 237 21.82 3.26 -62.98
C TYR A 237 21.24 4.27 -63.98
N LEU A 238 21.17 3.95 -65.28
CA LEU A 238 20.46 4.74 -66.30
C LEU A 238 19.00 4.31 -66.47
N PHE A 239 18.61 3.15 -65.91
CA PHE A 239 17.26 2.59 -66.02
C PHE A 239 16.37 3.25 -64.97
N ARG A 240 16.02 4.53 -65.18
CA ARG A 240 15.19 5.33 -64.28
C ARG A 240 14.21 6.22 -65.04
N ILE A 241 12.93 6.18 -64.61
CA ILE A 241 11.83 6.94 -65.21
C ILE A 241 11.26 7.89 -64.15
N GLU A 242 11.06 9.15 -64.52
CA GLU A 242 10.52 10.19 -63.64
C GLU A 242 8.99 10.15 -63.59
N VAL A 243 8.41 10.02 -62.39
CA VAL A 243 6.96 9.80 -62.15
C VAL A 243 6.33 10.96 -61.38
N LEU A 244 6.92 12.14 -61.41
CA LEU A 244 6.34 13.36 -60.84
C LEU A 244 5.03 13.77 -61.55
N PRO A 245 4.07 14.42 -60.85
CA PRO A 245 2.88 14.98 -61.47
C PRO A 245 3.21 15.78 -62.76
N GLU A 246 2.35 15.63 -63.77
CA GLU A 246 2.51 16.20 -65.13
C GLU A 246 3.65 15.60 -65.99
N SER A 247 4.54 14.76 -65.45
CA SER A 247 5.54 14.07 -66.27
C SER A 247 4.91 13.08 -67.25
N ALA A 248 5.61 12.76 -68.34
CA ALA A 248 5.19 11.72 -69.27
C ALA A 248 5.18 10.33 -68.60
N GLY A 249 6.15 10.07 -67.71
CA GLY A 249 6.17 8.89 -66.87
C GLY A 249 4.95 8.77 -65.95
N TYR A 250 4.48 9.88 -65.35
CA TYR A 250 3.25 9.89 -64.54
C TYR A 250 1.99 9.57 -65.37
N ARG A 251 1.90 10.09 -66.59
CA ARG A 251 0.79 9.77 -67.52
C ARG A 251 0.77 8.29 -67.89
N LEU A 252 1.92 7.73 -68.27
CA LEU A 252 2.05 6.30 -68.57
C LEU A 252 1.74 5.46 -67.31
N TRP A 253 2.29 5.86 -66.16
CA TRP A 253 2.17 5.16 -64.89
C TRP A 253 0.74 5.14 -64.32
N HIS A 254 -0.08 6.17 -64.50
CA HIS A 254 -1.44 6.19 -63.97
C HIS A 254 -2.50 5.82 -65.02
N ASN A 255 -2.36 6.29 -66.26
CA ASN A 255 -3.47 6.30 -67.23
C ASN A 255 -3.43 5.14 -68.24
N GLN A 256 -2.32 4.40 -68.31
CA GLN A 256 -2.17 3.27 -69.23
C GLN A 256 -2.13 1.92 -68.48
N PRO A 257 -2.68 0.83 -69.06
CA PRO A 257 -2.50 -0.53 -68.53
C PRO A 257 -1.12 -1.11 -68.87
N TRP A 258 -0.49 -0.65 -69.95
CA TRP A 258 0.83 -1.01 -70.46
C TRP A 258 1.21 -0.03 -71.59
N TRP A 259 2.47 -0.02 -72.02
CA TRP A 259 2.93 0.71 -73.20
C TRP A 259 4.04 -0.07 -73.91
N PHE A 260 4.10 0.00 -75.24
CA PHE A 260 5.20 -0.56 -76.02
C PHE A 260 5.47 0.23 -77.30
N THR A 261 6.68 0.08 -77.82
CA THR A 261 7.10 0.61 -79.11
C THR A 261 8.04 -0.36 -79.83
N ASN A 262 7.91 -0.42 -81.15
CA ASN A 262 8.75 -1.22 -82.04
C ASN A 262 9.76 -0.38 -82.84
N ASN A 263 9.85 0.92 -82.54
CA ASN A 263 10.80 1.85 -83.14
C ASN A 263 11.33 2.84 -82.07
N ALA A 264 12.00 2.30 -81.04
CA ALA A 264 12.44 3.07 -79.88
C ALA A 264 13.41 4.23 -80.22
N VAL A 265 14.13 4.14 -81.35
CA VAL A 265 15.07 5.18 -81.82
C VAL A 265 14.34 6.46 -82.29
N GLY A 266 13.12 6.33 -82.81
CA GLY A 266 12.32 7.44 -83.33
C GLY A 266 11.07 7.77 -82.51
N ASP A 267 10.95 7.23 -81.29
CA ASP A 267 9.74 7.36 -80.48
C ASP A 267 9.81 8.58 -79.54
N GLU A 268 8.91 9.54 -79.75
CA GLU A 268 8.78 10.74 -78.93
C GLU A 268 8.57 10.43 -77.43
N MET A 269 7.93 9.29 -77.10
CA MET A 269 7.73 8.87 -75.71
C MET A 269 9.04 8.45 -75.04
N ILE A 270 9.98 7.82 -75.76
CA ILE A 270 11.32 7.48 -75.24
C ILE A 270 12.06 8.77 -74.82
N HIS A 271 11.96 9.80 -75.64
CA HIS A 271 12.57 11.10 -75.38
C HIS A 271 11.93 11.79 -74.16
N GLN A 272 10.59 11.75 -74.04
CA GLN A 272 9.86 12.28 -72.89
C GLN A 272 10.08 11.50 -71.58
N LEU A 273 10.36 10.20 -71.65
CA LEU A 273 10.76 9.36 -70.50
C LEU A 273 12.25 9.52 -70.13
N LYS A 274 13.02 10.31 -70.90
CA LYS A 274 14.48 10.51 -70.76
C LYS A 274 15.30 9.22 -70.93
N LEU A 275 14.78 8.26 -71.70
CA LEU A 275 15.42 6.96 -71.96
C LEU A 275 16.35 6.95 -73.19
N GLN A 276 16.57 8.09 -73.84
CA GLN A 276 17.39 8.19 -75.07
C GLN A 276 18.80 7.60 -74.90
N THR A 277 19.51 7.96 -73.82
CA THR A 277 20.86 7.43 -73.55
C THR A 277 20.89 5.91 -73.39
N LEU A 278 19.80 5.32 -72.89
CA LEU A 278 19.66 3.86 -72.77
C LEU A 278 19.48 3.23 -74.16
N VAL A 279 18.64 3.84 -75.01
CA VAL A 279 18.43 3.43 -76.41
C VAL A 279 19.72 3.48 -77.22
N ASP A 280 20.44 4.61 -77.15
CA ASP A 280 21.66 4.84 -77.93
C ASP A 280 22.83 3.93 -77.49
N VAL A 281 23.02 3.75 -76.18
CA VAL A 281 24.17 2.98 -75.63
C VAL A 281 23.91 1.47 -75.62
N SER A 282 22.65 1.05 -75.45
CA SER A 282 22.29 -0.38 -75.32
C SER A 282 21.68 -0.96 -76.61
N SER A 283 21.65 -0.20 -77.71
CA SER A 283 21.08 -0.62 -79.01
C SER A 283 19.62 -1.11 -78.90
N VAL A 284 18.79 -0.41 -78.13
CA VAL A 284 17.38 -0.78 -77.95
C VAL A 284 16.55 -0.27 -79.12
N HIS A 285 15.97 -1.17 -79.90
CA HIS A 285 15.11 -0.82 -81.05
C HIS A 285 13.63 -1.08 -80.79
N ALA A 286 13.29 -1.95 -79.84
CA ALA A 286 11.92 -2.18 -79.37
C ALA A 286 11.88 -2.32 -77.85
N LEU A 287 10.85 -1.77 -77.21
CA LEU A 287 10.71 -1.73 -75.75
C LEU A 287 9.23 -1.88 -75.36
N ALA A 288 8.94 -2.72 -74.36
CA ALA A 288 7.63 -2.78 -73.70
C ALA A 288 7.78 -2.58 -72.18
N LEU A 289 6.85 -1.81 -71.60
CA LEU A 289 6.81 -1.42 -70.19
C LEU A 289 5.43 -1.73 -69.62
N VAL A 290 5.38 -2.60 -68.60
CA VAL A 290 4.12 -3.07 -68.00
C VAL A 290 4.13 -2.85 -66.48
N PRO A 291 3.18 -2.07 -65.93
CA PRO A 291 3.01 -1.86 -64.50
C PRO A 291 2.82 -3.16 -63.71
N MET A 292 3.43 -3.22 -62.53
CA MET A 292 3.25 -4.25 -61.51
C MET A 292 2.21 -3.75 -60.50
N ILE A 293 1.09 -4.46 -60.39
CA ILE A 293 -0.09 -4.04 -59.62
C ILE A 293 -0.38 -5.08 -58.53
N VAL A 294 -0.59 -4.61 -57.29
CA VAL A 294 -1.10 -5.41 -56.16
C VAL A 294 -2.31 -4.69 -55.57
N GLY A 295 -3.49 -5.30 -55.67
CA GLY A 295 -4.75 -4.61 -55.39
C GLY A 295 -4.92 -3.40 -56.31
N ASP A 296 -5.17 -2.23 -55.73
CA ASP A 296 -5.23 -0.96 -56.47
C ASP A 296 -3.89 -0.21 -56.54
N GLN A 297 -2.80 -0.76 -55.96
CA GLN A 297 -1.50 -0.08 -55.87
C GLN A 297 -0.54 -0.55 -56.96
N ARG A 298 0.03 0.41 -57.69
CA ARG A 298 1.16 0.20 -58.61
C ARG A 298 2.46 0.33 -57.82
N ILE A 299 3.27 -0.73 -57.78
CA ILE A 299 4.47 -0.82 -56.92
C ILE A 299 5.80 -0.84 -57.70
N GLY A 300 5.76 -1.23 -58.97
CA GLY A 300 6.89 -1.24 -59.88
C GLY A 300 6.44 -1.38 -61.33
N ALA A 301 7.39 -1.55 -62.26
CA ALA A 301 7.11 -1.91 -63.64
C ALA A 301 8.09 -2.98 -64.11
N VAL A 302 7.64 -3.88 -64.99
CA VAL A 302 8.49 -4.79 -65.74
C VAL A 302 8.81 -4.15 -67.08
N MET A 303 10.08 -4.11 -67.45
CA MET A 303 10.56 -3.59 -68.72
C MET A 303 11.28 -4.68 -69.50
N VAL A 304 10.94 -4.84 -70.78
CA VAL A 304 11.56 -5.80 -71.71
C VAL A 304 11.94 -5.10 -73.01
N MET A 305 13.02 -5.56 -73.65
CA MET A 305 13.60 -4.89 -74.82
C MET A 305 14.13 -5.91 -75.83
N ASN A 306 14.09 -5.54 -77.12
CA ASN A 306 14.63 -6.32 -78.25
C ASN A 306 14.16 -7.79 -78.23
N PRO A 307 12.95 -8.09 -78.73
CA PRO A 307 12.48 -9.46 -78.89
C PRO A 307 13.30 -10.21 -79.95
N ARG A 308 13.81 -11.39 -79.60
CA ARG A 308 14.74 -12.18 -80.45
C ARG A 308 14.08 -12.80 -81.69
N ARG A 309 12.75 -12.65 -81.84
CA ARG A 309 11.97 -13.17 -82.98
C ARG A 309 12.14 -12.34 -84.26
N GLY A 310 12.74 -11.15 -84.19
CA GLY A 310 12.97 -10.25 -85.33
C GLY A 310 11.75 -9.45 -85.78
N SER A 311 10.53 -9.92 -85.50
CA SER A 311 9.35 -9.07 -85.38
C SER A 311 9.42 -8.28 -84.07
N GLY A 312 8.93 -7.04 -84.06
CA GLY A 312 8.70 -6.28 -82.82
C GLY A 312 7.62 -6.92 -81.94
N PHE A 313 7.38 -6.33 -80.77
CA PHE A 313 6.32 -6.76 -79.84
C PHE A 313 4.94 -6.67 -80.49
N LEU A 314 4.15 -7.73 -80.29
CA LEU A 314 2.73 -7.80 -80.62
C LEU A 314 1.87 -7.51 -79.39
N GLN A 315 0.58 -7.31 -79.60
CA GLN A 315 -0.38 -7.06 -78.52
C GLN A 315 -0.46 -8.27 -77.56
N GLU A 316 -0.34 -9.47 -78.10
CA GLU A 316 -0.30 -10.75 -77.40
C GLU A 316 0.92 -10.86 -76.47
N ASP A 317 2.09 -10.38 -76.91
CA ASP A 317 3.32 -10.39 -76.11
C ASP A 317 3.16 -9.49 -74.86
N VAL A 318 2.56 -8.31 -75.03
CA VAL A 318 2.35 -7.37 -73.93
C VAL A 318 1.25 -7.87 -72.97
N ASN A 319 0.23 -8.57 -73.49
CA ASN A 319 -0.77 -9.24 -72.66
C ASN A 319 -0.15 -10.38 -71.82
N LEU A 320 0.74 -11.20 -72.41
CA LEU A 320 1.49 -12.23 -71.68
C LEU A 320 2.41 -11.61 -70.61
N LEU A 321 3.09 -10.52 -70.95
CA LEU A 321 3.93 -9.76 -70.04
C LEU A 321 3.14 -9.17 -68.87
N ALA A 322 1.89 -8.74 -69.08
CA ALA A 322 1.01 -8.25 -68.00
C ALA A 322 0.62 -9.35 -67.00
N VAL A 323 0.32 -10.56 -67.49
CA VAL A 323 0.11 -11.72 -66.61
C VAL A 323 1.36 -11.99 -65.78
N PHE A 324 2.55 -11.94 -66.39
CA PHE A 324 3.81 -12.11 -65.67
C PHE A 324 4.08 -10.98 -64.66
N ALA A 325 3.87 -9.72 -65.04
CA ALA A 325 4.08 -8.55 -64.19
C ALA A 325 3.22 -8.60 -62.91
N ALA A 326 1.98 -9.07 -63.01
CA ALA A 326 1.13 -9.30 -61.83
C ALA A 326 1.69 -10.37 -60.88
N GLN A 327 2.31 -11.45 -61.40
CA GLN A 327 2.95 -12.48 -60.58
C GLN A 327 4.24 -11.96 -59.92
N VAL A 328 5.05 -11.18 -60.64
CA VAL A 328 6.25 -10.51 -60.11
C VAL A 328 5.87 -9.52 -59.00
N ALA A 329 4.76 -8.79 -59.17
CA ALA A 329 4.25 -7.84 -58.18
C ALA A 329 4.03 -8.49 -56.81
N ILE A 330 3.40 -9.67 -56.79
CA ILE A 330 3.15 -10.45 -55.56
C ILE A 330 4.46 -10.88 -54.90
N VAL A 331 5.44 -11.38 -55.67
CA VAL A 331 6.74 -11.82 -55.13
C VAL A 331 7.51 -10.66 -54.52
N VAL A 332 7.59 -9.54 -55.24
CA VAL A 332 8.30 -8.33 -54.79
C VAL A 332 7.65 -7.73 -53.55
N GLU A 333 6.31 -7.63 -53.51
CA GLU A 333 5.62 -7.08 -52.34
C GLU A 333 5.79 -8.00 -51.11
N ASN A 334 5.74 -9.31 -51.29
CA ASN A 334 6.04 -10.26 -50.22
C ASN A 334 7.49 -10.13 -49.71
N ALA A 335 8.46 -9.92 -50.60
CA ALA A 335 9.87 -9.68 -50.20
C ALA A 335 10.03 -8.37 -49.43
N ARG A 336 9.35 -7.30 -49.87
CA ARG A 336 9.34 -5.99 -49.20
C ARG A 336 8.73 -6.09 -47.80
N LEU A 337 7.55 -6.71 -47.68
CA LEU A 337 6.87 -6.93 -46.40
C LEU A 337 7.67 -7.84 -45.46
N TYR A 338 8.31 -8.89 -45.98
CA TYR A 338 9.18 -9.77 -45.18
C TYR A 338 10.37 -9.00 -44.60
N ASN A 339 11.06 -8.21 -45.42
CA ASN A 339 12.19 -7.39 -44.97
C ASN A 339 11.77 -6.27 -44.01
N GLU A 340 10.56 -5.70 -44.16
CA GLU A 340 10.03 -4.72 -43.21
C GLU A 340 9.70 -5.35 -41.86
N GLU A 341 9.05 -6.53 -41.83
CA GLU A 341 8.79 -7.27 -40.59
C GLU A 341 10.08 -7.76 -39.92
N GLN A 342 11.08 -8.20 -40.70
CA GLN A 342 12.41 -8.56 -40.20
C GLN A 342 13.10 -7.35 -39.55
N ARG A 343 13.11 -6.18 -40.21
CA ARG A 343 13.66 -4.92 -39.67
C ARG A 343 12.95 -4.50 -38.39
N ARG A 344 11.61 -4.53 -38.36
CA ARG A 344 10.80 -4.26 -37.15
C ARG A 344 11.13 -5.23 -36.01
N ALA A 345 11.36 -6.51 -36.31
CA ALA A 345 11.74 -7.49 -35.30
C ALA A 345 13.14 -7.21 -34.72
N GLU A 346 14.10 -6.81 -35.57
CA GLU A 346 15.45 -6.40 -35.15
C GLU A 346 15.44 -5.12 -34.31
N GLU A 347 14.68 -4.09 -34.73
CA GLU A 347 14.41 -2.89 -33.94
C GLU A 347 13.83 -3.27 -32.56
N LEU A 348 12.75 -4.06 -32.52
CA LEU A 348 12.10 -4.47 -31.28
C LEU A 348 13.03 -5.29 -30.37
N MET A 349 13.89 -6.16 -30.92
CA MET A 349 14.89 -6.89 -30.15
C MET A 349 15.96 -5.95 -29.57
N GLY A 350 16.43 -4.95 -30.33
CA GLY A 350 17.34 -3.92 -29.81
C GLY A 350 16.71 -3.11 -28.66
N LEU A 351 15.45 -2.71 -28.82
CA LEU A 351 14.67 -2.00 -27.79
C LEU A 351 14.42 -2.85 -26.54
N GLN A 352 14.20 -4.15 -26.69
CA GLN A 352 14.05 -5.08 -25.56
C GLN A 352 15.37 -5.24 -24.80
N GLN A 353 16.49 -5.39 -25.50
CA GLN A 353 17.81 -5.58 -24.87
C GLN A 353 18.28 -4.34 -24.10
N ILE A 354 18.01 -3.14 -24.60
CA ILE A 354 18.22 -1.89 -23.84
C ILE A 354 17.32 -1.85 -22.59
N THR A 355 16.10 -2.39 -22.66
CA THR A 355 15.20 -2.51 -21.50
C THR A 355 15.69 -3.56 -20.50
N GLU A 356 16.37 -4.63 -20.94
CA GLU A 356 16.96 -5.65 -20.06
C GLU A 356 18.21 -5.16 -19.32
N ALA A 357 18.93 -4.15 -19.85
CA ALA A 357 20.03 -3.47 -19.17
C ALA A 357 19.61 -2.76 -17.86
N VAL A 358 18.30 -2.56 -17.62
CA VAL A 358 17.75 -2.12 -16.33
C VAL A 358 18.15 -3.05 -15.17
N GLY A 359 18.56 -4.29 -15.44
CA GLY A 359 19.15 -5.18 -14.42
C GLY A 359 20.47 -4.68 -13.80
N ALA A 360 21.15 -3.71 -14.42
CA ALA A 360 22.47 -3.22 -14.02
C ALA A 360 22.46 -1.99 -13.09
N LEU A 361 21.34 -1.69 -12.42
CA LEU A 361 21.09 -0.55 -11.49
C LEU A 361 22.02 -0.43 -10.26
N ARG A 362 23.20 -1.07 -10.22
CA ARG A 362 24.20 -0.97 -9.14
C ARG A 362 25.49 -0.28 -9.54
N ASP A 363 25.73 -0.02 -10.82
CA ASP A 363 26.90 0.72 -11.30
C ASP A 363 26.48 1.64 -12.47
N PRO A 364 26.32 2.96 -12.21
CA PRO A 364 25.97 3.93 -13.25
C PRO A 364 27.00 3.98 -14.39
N ALA A 365 28.29 3.78 -14.11
CA ALA A 365 29.34 3.84 -15.13
C ALA A 365 29.22 2.65 -16.11
N ALA A 366 29.00 1.44 -15.59
CA ALA A 366 28.75 0.27 -16.41
C ALA A 366 27.45 0.39 -17.24
N LEU A 367 26.41 1.02 -16.68
CA LEU A 367 25.15 1.30 -17.37
C LEU A 367 25.34 2.24 -18.56
N TYR A 368 26.05 3.37 -18.38
CA TYR A 368 26.34 4.30 -19.48
C TYR A 368 27.23 3.67 -20.55
N GLN A 369 28.18 2.82 -20.16
CA GLN A 369 28.99 2.04 -21.10
C GLN A 369 28.12 1.13 -21.98
N GLN A 370 27.22 0.34 -21.37
CA GLN A 370 26.34 -0.56 -22.12
C GLN A 370 25.41 0.18 -23.07
N ILE A 371 24.87 1.35 -22.66
CA ILE A 371 24.05 2.21 -23.53
C ILE A 371 24.86 2.67 -24.75
N ASN A 372 26.08 3.18 -24.54
CA ASN A 372 26.93 3.66 -25.64
C ASN A 372 27.37 2.51 -26.58
N GLU A 373 27.75 1.35 -26.03
CA GLU A 373 28.14 0.17 -26.81
C GLU A 373 26.99 -0.35 -27.67
N ARG A 374 25.77 -0.41 -27.13
CA ARG A 374 24.61 -0.90 -27.87
C ARG A 374 24.19 0.07 -28.98
N ILE A 375 24.19 1.36 -28.71
CA ILE A 375 23.83 2.38 -29.70
C ILE A 375 24.89 2.45 -30.81
N ALA A 376 26.18 2.35 -30.47
CA ALA A 376 27.26 2.28 -31.46
C ALA A 376 27.14 1.05 -32.39
N GLN A 377 26.78 -0.12 -31.84
CA GLN A 377 26.57 -1.35 -32.61
C GLN A 377 25.33 -1.27 -33.53
N LEU A 378 24.24 -0.64 -33.07
CA LEU A 378 22.97 -0.61 -33.81
C LEU A 378 22.93 0.45 -34.92
N LEU A 379 23.67 1.55 -34.76
CA LEU A 379 23.82 2.59 -35.80
C LEU A 379 25.09 2.40 -36.66
N ASP A 380 25.86 1.34 -36.40
CA ASP A 380 27.16 1.04 -37.00
C ASP A 380 28.10 2.26 -36.99
N THR A 381 28.32 2.85 -35.81
CA THR A 381 29.12 4.07 -35.64
C THR A 381 30.42 3.84 -34.87
N GLU A 382 31.50 4.48 -35.30
CA GLU A 382 32.83 4.37 -34.69
C GLU A 382 32.87 4.99 -33.28
N ALA A 383 32.10 6.04 -33.02
CA ALA A 383 32.09 6.74 -31.73
C ALA A 383 30.68 7.02 -31.20
N CYS A 384 30.46 6.74 -29.91
CA CYS A 384 29.22 7.05 -29.19
C CYS A 384 29.52 7.51 -27.76
N THR A 385 28.86 8.56 -27.30
CA THR A 385 29.00 9.07 -25.93
C THR A 385 27.75 9.77 -25.41
N LEU A 386 27.68 9.92 -24.10
CA LEU A 386 26.56 10.49 -23.36
C LEU A 386 27.04 11.55 -22.36
N LEU A 387 26.41 12.73 -22.41
CA LEU A 387 26.64 13.84 -21.48
C LEU A 387 25.40 13.99 -20.58
N LEU A 388 25.51 13.78 -19.26
CA LEU A 388 24.41 14.03 -18.32
C LEU A 388 24.26 15.51 -18.02
N PHE A 389 23.03 15.99 -17.84
CA PHE A 389 22.77 17.37 -17.43
C PHE A 389 22.80 17.54 -15.91
N VAL A 390 23.65 18.45 -15.44
CA VAL A 390 23.73 18.90 -14.05
C VAL A 390 23.03 20.26 -13.95
N GLU A 391 21.82 20.23 -13.42
CA GLU A 391 20.88 21.36 -13.39
C GLU A 391 21.40 22.55 -12.57
N GLU A 392 21.98 22.29 -11.41
CA GLU A 392 22.53 23.28 -10.46
C GLU A 392 23.62 24.18 -11.08
N ALA A 393 24.39 23.63 -12.02
CA ALA A 393 25.50 24.31 -12.69
C ALA A 393 25.21 24.65 -14.16
N ARG A 394 24.07 24.22 -14.71
CA ARG A 394 23.76 24.20 -16.17
C ARG A 394 24.91 23.62 -17.02
N LEU A 395 25.49 22.51 -16.58
CA LEU A 395 26.59 21.83 -17.28
C LEU A 395 26.15 20.48 -17.85
N LEU A 396 26.68 20.12 -19.01
CA LEU A 396 26.63 18.78 -19.58
C LEU A 396 27.94 18.05 -19.27
N VAL A 397 27.85 16.98 -18.48
CA VAL A 397 28.99 16.25 -17.91
C VAL A 397 29.16 14.90 -18.58
N LEU A 398 30.32 14.69 -19.19
CA LEU A 398 30.72 13.45 -19.84
C LEU A 398 30.78 12.30 -18.85
N GLN A 399 30.09 11.21 -19.18
CA GLN A 399 30.14 10.00 -18.38
C GLN A 399 31.25 9.04 -18.85
N PRO A 400 31.83 8.24 -17.93
CA PRO A 400 32.67 7.12 -18.30
C PRO A 400 31.91 6.10 -19.17
N GLY A 401 32.65 5.28 -19.94
CA GLY A 401 32.04 4.31 -20.85
C GLY A 401 31.73 4.86 -22.25
N SER A 402 32.48 5.84 -22.74
CA SER A 402 32.37 6.29 -24.14
C SER A 402 33.01 5.28 -25.11
N VAL A 403 32.36 5.06 -26.25
CA VAL A 403 32.86 4.19 -27.34
C VAL A 403 33.60 5.04 -28.36
N GLY A 404 34.71 4.54 -28.91
CA GLY A 404 35.51 5.20 -29.95
C GLY A 404 36.28 6.45 -29.53
N LEU A 405 36.06 6.95 -28.31
CA LEU A 405 36.70 8.15 -27.79
C LEU A 405 37.94 7.79 -26.93
N PRO A 406 39.08 8.49 -27.10
CA PRO A 406 40.27 8.23 -26.30
C PRO A 406 40.06 8.65 -24.83
N GLY A 407 40.43 7.79 -23.88
CA GLY A 407 40.26 8.01 -22.44
C GLY A 407 41.02 9.21 -21.83
N SER A 408 41.78 9.96 -22.62
CA SER A 408 42.51 11.17 -22.21
C SER A 408 41.68 12.48 -22.29
N LEU A 409 40.36 12.37 -22.51
CA LEU A 409 39.44 13.52 -22.61
C LEU A 409 39.03 14.16 -21.28
N ALA A 410 39.59 13.73 -20.14
CA ALA A 410 39.25 14.24 -18.80
C ALA A 410 39.17 15.78 -18.66
N PRO A 411 40.03 16.62 -19.29
CA PRO A 411 39.92 18.08 -19.21
C PRO A 411 38.70 18.69 -19.96
N PHE A 412 37.98 17.89 -20.74
CA PHE A 412 36.82 18.29 -21.54
C PHE A 412 35.52 17.63 -21.07
N ALA A 413 35.54 17.02 -19.88
CA ALA A 413 34.41 16.28 -19.32
C ALA A 413 33.21 17.13 -18.89
N GLN A 414 33.24 18.46 -19.08
CA GLN A 414 32.15 19.38 -18.74
C GLN A 414 31.98 20.44 -19.83
N VAL A 415 30.73 20.60 -20.31
CA VAL A 415 30.34 21.53 -21.38
C VAL A 415 29.23 22.44 -20.84
N PRO A 416 29.46 23.76 -20.67
CA PRO A 416 28.41 24.67 -20.21
C PRO A 416 27.32 24.86 -21.25
N LEU A 417 26.07 24.90 -20.78
CA LEU A 417 24.91 25.22 -21.61
C LEU A 417 24.73 26.74 -21.68
N GLU A 418 25.54 27.38 -22.52
CA GLU A 418 25.63 28.84 -22.66
C GLU A 418 24.37 29.44 -23.30
N ALA A 419 23.91 30.58 -22.75
CA ALA A 419 22.69 31.26 -23.17
C ALA A 419 22.77 31.75 -24.63
N GLY A 420 21.76 31.39 -25.44
CA GLY A 420 21.70 31.70 -26.88
C GLY A 420 22.59 30.82 -27.76
N SER A 421 23.28 29.83 -27.20
CA SER A 421 24.07 28.88 -27.98
C SER A 421 23.18 27.94 -28.81
N ARG A 422 23.70 27.43 -29.94
CA ARG A 422 22.98 26.43 -30.74
C ARG A 422 22.77 25.09 -30.00
N LEU A 423 23.56 24.85 -28.96
CA LEU A 423 23.41 23.73 -28.02
C LEU A 423 22.20 23.94 -27.10
N GLU A 424 22.01 25.16 -26.57
CA GLU A 424 20.81 25.51 -25.81
C GLU A 424 19.56 25.51 -26.69
N GLN A 425 19.64 26.02 -27.93
CA GLN A 425 18.51 25.92 -28.87
C GLN A 425 18.10 24.47 -29.15
N LEU A 426 19.05 23.55 -29.26
CA LEU A 426 18.77 22.11 -29.39
C LEU A 426 18.16 21.54 -28.11
N TRP A 427 18.66 21.96 -26.94
CA TRP A 427 18.16 21.58 -25.62
C TRP A 427 16.71 22.03 -25.38
N GLU A 428 16.33 23.22 -25.85
CA GLU A 428 14.98 23.78 -25.75
C GLU A 428 14.02 23.23 -26.81
N GLN A 429 14.47 23.04 -28.05
CA GLN A 429 13.61 22.61 -29.17
C GLN A 429 13.45 21.09 -29.26
N GLY A 430 14.38 20.31 -28.70
CA GLY A 430 14.33 18.85 -28.67
C GLY A 430 14.44 18.15 -30.03
N GLN A 431 14.80 18.89 -31.10
CA GLN A 431 15.03 18.35 -32.44
C GLN A 431 16.40 17.67 -32.51
N PRO A 432 16.52 16.45 -33.06
CA PRO A 432 17.83 15.84 -33.31
C PRO A 432 18.59 16.64 -34.37
N TRP A 433 19.90 16.78 -34.20
CA TRP A 433 20.79 17.45 -35.16
C TRP A 433 21.68 16.43 -35.85
N LEU A 434 21.87 16.61 -37.16
CA LEU A 434 22.60 15.71 -38.03
C LEU A 434 23.50 16.55 -38.96
N SER A 435 24.74 16.10 -39.14
CA SER A 435 25.72 16.77 -40.00
C SER A 435 26.71 15.78 -40.60
N ASN A 436 26.73 15.70 -41.93
CA ASN A 436 27.72 14.91 -42.69
C ASN A 436 28.98 15.72 -43.03
N SER A 437 29.10 16.95 -42.52
CA SER A 437 30.32 17.75 -42.64
C SER A 437 30.46 18.73 -41.48
N ILE A 438 30.75 18.19 -40.29
CA ILE A 438 30.99 18.97 -39.06
C ILE A 438 32.07 20.04 -39.27
N GLN A 439 33.04 19.78 -40.18
CA GLN A 439 34.11 20.70 -40.52
C GLN A 439 33.66 21.84 -41.46
N ALA A 440 32.78 21.58 -42.43
CA ALA A 440 32.28 22.61 -43.35
C ALA A 440 31.20 23.50 -42.70
N GLU A 441 30.36 22.92 -41.85
CA GLU A 441 29.43 23.66 -40.96
C GLU A 441 30.15 24.31 -39.75
N GLY A 442 31.46 24.09 -39.64
CA GLY A 442 32.33 24.27 -38.47
C GLY A 442 32.56 25.69 -37.94
N ARG A 443 31.65 26.64 -38.20
CA ARG A 443 31.57 27.92 -37.47
C ARG A 443 30.33 28.03 -36.56
N ALA A 444 29.34 27.13 -36.69
CA ALA A 444 28.09 27.18 -35.92
C ALA A 444 28.10 26.41 -34.57
N LEU A 445 29.25 25.86 -34.16
CA LEU A 445 29.43 25.10 -32.91
C LEU A 445 30.59 25.64 -32.04
N GLN A 446 30.63 26.96 -31.84
CA GLN A 446 31.46 27.58 -30.79
C GLN A 446 30.78 27.51 -29.43
N ALA A 447 30.85 26.34 -28.77
CA ALA A 447 30.46 26.13 -27.37
C ALA A 447 31.31 25.00 -26.75
N ARG A 448 32.64 25.08 -26.91
CA ARG A 448 33.68 24.11 -26.47
C ARG A 448 33.59 22.66 -27.02
N LEU A 449 32.44 22.18 -27.51
CA LEU A 449 32.25 20.84 -28.11
C LEU A 449 33.23 20.51 -29.25
N GLY A 450 33.76 21.51 -29.96
CA GLY A 450 34.80 21.32 -30.99
C GLY A 450 36.10 20.66 -30.51
N HIS A 451 36.27 20.33 -29.23
CA HIS A 451 37.37 19.52 -28.72
C HIS A 451 37.08 18.00 -28.76
N PHE A 452 35.81 17.59 -28.64
CA PHE A 452 35.38 16.21 -28.84
C PHE A 452 35.64 15.75 -30.28
N TRP A 453 35.47 16.64 -31.25
CA TRP A 453 35.56 16.32 -32.68
C TRP A 453 36.95 16.57 -33.31
N LYS A 454 37.94 17.03 -32.54
CA LYS A 454 39.29 17.40 -33.04
C LYS A 454 40.37 16.33 -32.83
N LYS A 455 40.12 15.28 -32.03
CA LYS A 455 41.11 14.26 -31.67
C LYS A 455 40.73 12.79 -31.96
N PRO A 456 39.45 12.40 -31.97
CA PRO A 456 38.96 11.39 -32.91
C PRO A 456 38.75 12.08 -34.28
N ARG A 457 38.84 11.31 -35.38
CA ARG A 457 38.58 11.81 -36.74
C ARG A 457 37.08 11.93 -37.05
N CYS A 458 36.30 12.53 -36.15
CA CYS A 458 34.87 12.68 -36.37
C CYS A 458 34.58 13.77 -37.40
N VAL A 459 34.29 13.37 -38.64
CA VAL A 459 33.95 14.28 -39.75
C VAL A 459 32.44 14.46 -39.86
N LYS A 460 31.68 13.42 -39.45
CA LYS A 460 30.22 13.34 -39.51
C LYS A 460 29.68 12.97 -38.13
N GLY A 461 28.45 13.38 -37.81
CA GLY A 461 27.84 13.06 -36.54
C GLY A 461 26.37 13.44 -36.42
N CYS A 462 25.71 12.82 -35.47
CA CYS A 462 24.32 13.07 -35.12
C CYS A 462 24.22 13.19 -33.59
N CYS A 463 23.35 14.05 -33.09
CA CYS A 463 23.08 14.18 -31.66
C CYS A 463 21.58 14.31 -31.38
N CYS A 464 21.16 13.77 -30.24
CA CYS A 464 19.76 13.80 -29.82
C CYS A 464 19.64 14.02 -28.32
N LEU A 465 18.58 14.72 -27.93
CA LEU A 465 18.22 14.96 -26.55
C LEU A 465 17.62 13.70 -25.91
N CYS A 466 18.17 13.28 -24.77
CA CYS A 466 17.55 12.27 -23.92
C CYS A 466 16.56 12.97 -22.98
N ALA A 467 15.30 13.07 -23.41
CA ALA A 467 14.22 13.70 -22.63
C ALA A 467 13.10 12.73 -22.26
N TRP A 468 12.60 12.86 -21.02
CA TRP A 468 11.50 12.07 -20.49
C TRP A 468 10.53 12.95 -19.69
N ARG A 469 9.22 12.80 -19.93
CA ARG A 469 8.14 13.59 -19.27
C ARG A 469 8.29 15.12 -19.32
N GLY A 470 9.05 15.64 -20.28
CA GLY A 470 9.34 17.08 -20.43
C GLY A 470 10.65 17.52 -19.76
N ASN A 471 11.32 16.64 -19.01
CA ASN A 471 12.64 16.90 -18.44
C ASN A 471 13.73 16.41 -19.38
N ALA A 472 14.68 17.29 -19.72
CA ALA A 472 15.87 16.95 -20.46
C ALA A 472 16.96 16.45 -19.48
N LEU A 473 17.44 15.22 -19.68
CA LEU A 473 18.31 14.53 -18.73
C LEU A 473 19.74 14.36 -19.23
N ALA A 474 19.92 14.18 -20.54
CA ALA A 474 21.24 13.99 -21.15
C ALA A 474 21.26 14.42 -22.63
N LEU A 475 22.46 14.57 -23.19
CA LEU A 475 22.70 14.64 -24.63
C LEU A 475 23.41 13.37 -25.08
N LEU A 476 22.87 12.70 -26.09
CA LEU A 476 23.50 11.57 -26.77
C LEU A 476 24.20 12.05 -28.05
N LEU A 477 25.43 11.60 -28.26
CA LEU A 477 26.32 12.02 -29.35
C LEU A 477 26.88 10.78 -30.05
N VAL A 478 26.62 10.64 -31.35
CA VAL A 478 27.26 9.63 -32.21
C VAL A 478 28.06 10.31 -33.32
N GLY A 479 29.17 9.69 -33.72
CA GLY A 479 30.09 10.21 -34.72
C GLY A 479 30.70 9.12 -35.58
N ASN A 480 30.86 9.44 -36.87
CA ASN A 480 31.28 8.55 -37.97
C ASN A 480 30.49 7.25 -38.08
N LYS A 481 29.70 7.10 -39.14
CA LYS A 481 29.17 5.79 -39.56
C LYS A 481 30.31 4.96 -40.17
N ALA A 482 30.27 3.64 -39.99
CA ALA A 482 31.29 2.74 -40.52
C ALA A 482 31.39 2.86 -42.05
N TYR A 483 32.55 2.47 -42.59
CA TYR A 483 32.86 2.56 -44.03
C TYR A 483 32.76 3.98 -44.63
N ASP A 484 32.84 5.02 -43.80
CA ASP A 484 32.68 6.45 -44.18
C ASP A 484 31.34 6.76 -44.87
N LEU A 485 30.27 6.07 -44.45
CA LEU A 485 28.90 6.37 -44.87
C LEU A 485 28.41 7.71 -44.29
N ASP A 486 27.39 8.27 -44.93
CA ASP A 486 26.68 9.47 -44.46
C ASP A 486 25.60 9.10 -43.44
N PHE A 487 25.30 9.99 -42.49
CA PHE A 487 24.11 9.88 -41.66
C PHE A 487 22.89 10.37 -42.45
N ASP A 488 21.74 9.71 -42.26
CA ASP A 488 20.48 10.04 -42.93
C ASP A 488 19.32 10.27 -41.94
N THR A 489 18.11 10.48 -42.47
CA THR A 489 16.90 10.71 -41.66
C THR A 489 16.43 9.45 -40.91
N GLU A 490 16.81 8.25 -41.35
CA GLU A 490 16.52 6.99 -40.65
C GLU A 490 17.43 6.85 -39.42
N ASP A 491 18.73 7.16 -39.55
CA ASP A 491 19.67 7.21 -38.41
C ASP A 491 19.22 8.19 -37.33
N SER A 492 18.81 9.40 -37.72
CA SER A 492 18.31 10.43 -36.81
C SER A 492 17.05 9.97 -36.05
N ARG A 493 16.16 9.24 -36.75
CA ARG A 493 14.95 8.65 -36.17
C ARG A 493 15.29 7.53 -35.19
N LEU A 494 16.19 6.61 -35.55
CA LEU A 494 16.65 5.52 -34.68
C LEU A 494 17.34 6.06 -33.43
N LEU A 495 18.28 7.01 -33.58
CA LEU A 495 18.94 7.70 -32.47
C LEU A 495 17.93 8.37 -31.52
N SER A 496 16.86 8.96 -32.06
CA SER A 496 15.79 9.58 -31.26
C SER A 496 14.98 8.56 -30.44
N ILE A 497 14.77 7.35 -30.96
CA ILE A 497 14.11 6.26 -30.24
C ILE A 497 15.01 5.79 -29.10
N PHE A 498 16.30 5.55 -29.37
CA PHE A 498 17.26 5.12 -28.35
C PHE A 498 17.52 6.19 -27.29
N ALA A 499 17.64 7.47 -27.65
CA ALA A 499 17.77 8.57 -26.71
C ALA A 499 16.58 8.66 -25.75
N ARG A 500 15.36 8.37 -26.22
CA ARG A 500 14.16 8.31 -25.37
C ARG A 500 14.17 7.12 -24.41
N GLN A 501 14.65 5.95 -24.84
CA GLN A 501 14.81 4.81 -23.93
C GLN A 501 15.92 5.04 -22.91
N ALA A 502 17.07 5.56 -23.34
CA ALA A 502 18.16 5.96 -22.45
C ALA A 502 17.67 6.98 -21.42
N ALA A 503 16.85 7.96 -21.80
CA ALA A 503 16.25 8.92 -20.86
C ALA A 503 15.44 8.23 -19.75
N VAL A 504 14.61 7.22 -20.06
CA VAL A 504 13.86 6.45 -19.06
C VAL A 504 14.79 5.69 -18.11
N ILE A 505 15.86 5.10 -18.64
CA ILE A 505 16.84 4.33 -17.85
C ILE A 505 17.64 5.25 -16.93
N ILE A 506 18.06 6.42 -17.42
CA ILE A 506 18.77 7.46 -16.66
C ILE A 506 17.87 8.03 -15.56
N ASP A 507 16.61 8.33 -15.86
CA ASP A 507 15.61 8.81 -14.88
C ASP A 507 15.43 7.77 -13.76
N ASN A 508 15.24 6.50 -14.11
CA ASN A 508 15.10 5.41 -13.15
C ASN A 508 16.35 5.21 -12.29
N ALA A 509 17.56 5.31 -12.86
CA ALA A 509 18.81 5.21 -12.12
C ALA A 509 18.98 6.38 -11.14
N ARG A 510 18.72 7.62 -11.58
CA ARG A 510 18.74 8.83 -10.74
C ARG A 510 17.73 8.73 -9.59
N LEU A 511 16.50 8.27 -9.88
CA LEU A 511 15.45 8.05 -8.88
C LEU A 511 15.80 6.92 -7.91
N TYR A 512 16.47 5.86 -8.38
CA TYR A 512 16.94 4.77 -7.51
C TYR A 512 18.02 5.26 -6.54
N ASP A 513 19.02 5.99 -7.02
CA ASP A 513 20.07 6.58 -6.16
C ASP A 513 19.49 7.60 -5.17
N GLU A 514 18.55 8.44 -5.60
CA GLU A 514 17.88 9.39 -4.71
C GLU A 514 17.03 8.69 -3.64
N THR A 515 16.25 7.67 -4.02
CA THR A 515 15.43 6.91 -3.06
C THR A 515 16.29 6.07 -2.12
N HIS A 516 17.41 5.52 -2.58
CA HIS A 516 18.37 4.82 -1.73
C HIS A 516 19.03 5.77 -0.73
N ARG A 517 19.46 6.97 -1.17
CA ARG A 517 20.03 8.00 -0.29
C ARG A 517 19.03 8.43 0.79
N ARG A 518 17.80 8.79 0.39
CA ARG A 518 16.70 9.12 1.32
C ARG A 518 16.37 7.97 2.28
N ALA A 519 16.52 6.71 1.84
CA ALA A 519 16.32 5.55 2.72
C ALA A 519 17.46 5.41 3.75
N VAL A 520 18.72 5.65 3.37
CA VAL A 520 19.87 5.68 4.30
C VAL A 520 19.72 6.83 5.31
N GLU A 521 19.40 8.04 4.85
CA GLU A 521 19.10 9.21 5.69
C GLU A 521 17.97 8.90 6.69
N SER A 522 16.86 8.34 6.20
CA SER A 522 15.70 8.00 7.05
C SER A 522 15.98 6.86 8.02
N ASP A 523 16.83 5.88 7.67
CA ASP A 523 17.18 4.79 8.59
C ASP A 523 18.18 5.26 9.65
N GLY A 524 19.14 6.12 9.29
CA GLY A 524 20.02 6.81 10.24
C GLY A 524 19.24 7.64 11.24
N LEU A 525 18.31 8.48 10.77
CA LEU A 525 17.40 9.25 11.65
C LEU A 525 16.53 8.34 12.54
N ARG A 526 16.08 7.18 12.04
CA ARG A 526 15.35 6.18 12.84
C ARG A 526 16.26 5.56 13.92
N ARG A 527 17.50 5.18 13.59
CA ARG A 527 18.47 4.62 14.54
C ARG A 527 18.84 5.63 15.63
N LEU A 528 19.09 6.88 15.26
CA LEU A 528 19.31 7.99 16.21
C LEU A 528 18.10 8.17 17.15
N ALA A 529 16.87 8.12 16.63
CA ALA A 529 15.66 8.17 17.45
C ALA A 529 15.50 6.94 18.36
N GLU A 530 15.94 5.75 17.94
CA GLU A 530 15.92 4.52 18.75
C GLU A 530 16.97 4.53 19.87
N LEU A 531 18.20 4.99 19.60
CA LEU A 531 19.25 5.22 20.59
C LEU A 531 18.79 6.25 21.64
N ALA A 532 18.26 7.39 21.17
CA ALA A 532 17.63 8.41 22.00
C ALA A 532 16.45 7.89 22.84
N ALA A 533 15.70 6.90 22.33
CA ALA A 533 14.53 6.34 22.99
C ALA A 533 14.87 5.27 24.05
N GLY A 534 15.93 4.48 23.85
CA GLY A 534 16.16 3.22 24.60
C GLY A 534 16.99 3.32 25.88
N ALA A 535 17.77 4.37 26.09
CA ALA A 535 18.82 4.39 27.12
C ALA A 535 18.46 5.19 28.39
N VAL A 536 19.14 4.83 29.48
CA VAL A 536 18.91 5.34 30.86
C VAL A 536 20.04 6.27 31.32
N ASP A 537 21.22 6.16 30.69
CA ASP A 537 22.39 6.97 31.02
C ASP A 537 22.64 8.02 29.93
N ILE A 538 22.77 9.27 30.35
CA ILE A 538 22.86 10.42 29.43
C ILE A 538 24.23 10.51 28.77
N ASP A 539 25.29 10.07 29.46
CA ASP A 539 26.66 10.22 28.97
C ASP A 539 26.96 9.25 27.84
N GLN A 540 26.52 7.99 27.98
CA GLN A 540 26.61 6.99 26.90
C GLN A 540 25.72 7.36 25.71
N ILE A 541 24.51 7.89 25.94
CA ILE A 541 23.60 8.36 24.87
C ILE A 541 24.29 9.40 23.99
N ILE A 542 24.93 10.40 24.59
CA ILE A 542 25.54 11.49 23.83
C ILE A 542 26.73 10.98 23.01
N ALA A 543 27.56 10.10 23.57
CA ALA A 543 28.66 9.47 22.84
C ALA A 543 28.16 8.66 21.62
N ASP A 544 27.15 7.79 21.82
CA ASP A 544 26.60 6.94 20.76
C ASP A 544 25.89 7.78 19.66
N LEU A 545 25.14 8.81 20.06
CA LEU A 545 24.48 9.73 19.13
C LEU A 545 25.48 10.55 18.32
N LEU A 546 26.57 11.03 18.92
CA LEU A 546 27.61 11.79 18.21
C LEU A 546 28.36 10.92 17.19
N ALA A 547 28.64 9.65 17.52
CA ALA A 547 29.26 8.70 16.61
C ALA A 547 28.39 8.42 15.36
N GLU A 548 27.12 8.06 15.56
CA GLU A 548 26.18 7.84 14.45
C GLU A 548 25.90 9.15 13.67
N THR A 549 25.99 10.32 14.33
CA THR A 549 25.90 11.64 13.66
C THR A 549 27.09 11.90 12.75
N THR A 550 28.32 11.57 13.17
CA THR A 550 29.50 11.69 12.30
C THR A 550 29.45 10.72 11.12
N ASP A 551 29.01 9.48 11.34
CA ASP A 551 28.87 8.49 10.27
C ASP A 551 27.80 8.90 9.24
N LEU A 552 26.68 9.47 9.69
CA LEU A 552 25.57 9.88 8.81
C LEU A 552 25.86 11.15 8.00
N LEU A 553 26.75 12.02 8.48
CA LEU A 553 27.16 13.28 7.84
C LEU A 553 28.55 13.21 7.18
N GLU A 554 29.15 12.01 7.11
CA GLU A 554 30.53 11.77 6.65
C GLU A 554 31.58 12.73 7.27
N ALA A 555 31.35 13.10 8.54
CA ALA A 555 32.09 14.12 9.25
C ALA A 555 33.20 13.55 10.14
N GLN A 556 34.28 14.31 10.31
CA GLN A 556 35.45 13.85 11.09
C GLN A 556 35.31 14.06 12.60
N VAL A 557 34.46 15.00 13.02
CA VAL A 557 34.35 15.45 14.41
C VAL A 557 32.90 15.82 14.71
N ALA A 558 32.41 15.46 15.90
CA ALA A 558 31.20 16.08 16.46
C ALA A 558 31.38 16.36 17.96
N ALA A 559 30.72 17.40 18.46
CA ALA A 559 30.71 17.74 19.87
C ALA A 559 29.38 18.37 20.28
N LEU A 560 28.98 18.18 21.54
CA LEU A 560 27.75 18.69 22.11
C LEU A 560 28.06 19.52 23.36
N ALA A 561 27.54 20.73 23.40
CA ALA A 561 27.60 21.61 24.56
C ALA A 561 26.22 21.72 25.22
N LEU A 562 26.18 21.72 26.55
CA LEU A 562 24.98 21.96 27.34
C LEU A 562 24.99 23.37 27.94
N LEU A 563 23.81 23.98 27.99
CA LEU A 563 23.61 25.31 28.56
C LEU A 563 23.26 25.22 30.05
N ASP A 564 24.15 25.71 30.92
CA ASP A 564 23.87 25.94 32.34
C ASP A 564 23.30 27.35 32.51
N THR A 565 21.97 27.44 32.64
CA THR A 565 21.27 28.72 32.80
C THR A 565 21.44 29.36 34.16
N ASP A 566 21.88 28.61 35.18
CA ASP A 566 22.04 29.11 36.54
C ASP A 566 23.41 29.77 36.71
N LYS A 567 24.43 29.28 35.99
CA LYS A 567 25.77 29.91 35.91
C LYS A 567 25.93 30.89 34.76
N GLY A 568 25.14 30.76 33.69
CA GLY A 568 25.32 31.54 32.46
C GLY A 568 26.45 31.03 31.57
N GLU A 569 26.64 29.70 31.54
CA GLU A 569 27.75 29.08 30.81
C GLU A 569 27.22 28.08 29.78
N LEU A 570 27.83 28.06 28.60
CA LEU A 570 27.70 26.98 27.63
C LEU A 570 28.95 26.09 27.76
N VAL A 571 28.75 24.81 28.10
CA VAL A 571 29.86 23.92 28.51
C VAL A 571 30.01 22.75 27.54
N TYR A 572 31.15 22.70 26.85
CA TYR A 572 31.59 21.53 26.09
C TYR A 572 32.30 20.56 27.05
N THR A 573 31.66 19.43 27.33
CA THR A 573 32.20 18.41 28.24
C THR A 573 33.06 17.40 27.46
N PRO A 574 34.24 16.95 27.94
CA PRO A 574 35.08 16.01 27.21
C PRO A 574 34.41 14.69 26.83
N GLY A 575 33.48 14.19 27.65
CA GLY A 575 32.67 13.00 27.32
C GLY A 575 31.60 13.23 26.26
N TYR A 576 31.32 14.48 25.87
CA TYR A 576 30.32 14.87 24.87
C TYR A 576 30.98 15.31 23.57
N ALA A 577 32.07 14.63 23.20
CA ALA A 577 32.85 14.89 22.01
C ALA A 577 33.28 13.56 21.37
N TYR A 578 33.19 13.49 20.04
CA TYR A 578 33.59 12.36 19.23
C TYR A 578 34.72 12.76 18.28
N GLN A 579 35.86 12.07 18.39
CA GLN A 579 37.12 12.37 17.68
C GLN A 579 37.66 13.82 17.88
N LEU A 580 37.25 14.47 18.96
CA LEU A 580 37.76 15.74 19.46
C LEU A 580 38.47 15.53 20.80
N GLU A 581 39.73 15.94 20.90
CA GLU A 581 40.49 15.85 22.15
C GLU A 581 40.27 17.12 22.98
N LEU A 582 39.36 17.04 23.96
CA LEU A 582 39.16 18.06 25.00
C LEU A 582 39.80 17.56 26.29
N ALA A 583 40.88 18.21 26.76
CA ALA A 583 41.58 17.82 27.98
C ALA A 583 40.80 18.19 29.26
N GLU A 584 40.13 19.33 29.24
CA GLU A 584 39.28 19.87 30.30
C GLU A 584 37.96 20.37 29.68
N PRO A 585 36.87 20.53 30.46
CA PRO A 585 35.65 21.15 29.96
C PRO A 585 35.90 22.58 29.48
N LEU A 586 35.43 22.90 28.28
CA LEU A 586 35.51 24.26 27.73
C LEU A 586 34.24 25.02 28.11
N HIS A 587 34.39 26.02 28.97
CA HIS A 587 33.32 26.91 29.44
C HIS A 587 33.29 28.18 28.58
N LEU A 588 32.13 28.49 27.99
CA LEU A 588 31.89 29.72 27.24
C LEU A 588 30.85 30.59 27.98
N ASP A 589 31.24 31.80 28.36
CA ASP A 589 30.36 32.79 29.01
C ASP A 589 29.31 33.32 28.02
N ILE A 590 28.02 33.07 28.31
CA ILE A 590 26.91 33.47 27.42
C ILE A 590 26.53 34.95 27.57
N PHE A 591 27.09 35.66 28.56
CA PHE A 591 26.95 37.11 28.73
C PHE A 591 28.08 37.88 28.03
N GLY A 592 29.05 37.18 27.45
CA GLY A 592 30.16 37.76 26.68
C GLY A 592 29.71 38.61 25.47
N GLU A 593 30.59 39.51 25.03
CA GLU A 593 30.28 40.43 23.95
C GLU A 593 29.94 39.71 22.63
N GLY A 594 28.78 40.04 22.06
CA GLY A 594 28.26 39.42 20.83
C GLY A 594 27.61 38.04 21.01
N PHE A 595 27.64 37.43 22.19
CA PHE A 595 27.11 36.07 22.41
C PHE A 595 25.58 35.96 22.23
N SER A 596 24.85 37.08 22.26
CA SER A 596 23.44 37.14 21.86
C SER A 596 23.17 36.69 20.41
N ASN A 597 24.18 36.75 19.54
CA ASN A 597 24.15 36.25 18.16
C ASN A 597 24.71 34.81 18.02
N SER A 598 25.08 34.14 19.13
CA SER A 598 25.52 32.74 19.13
C SER A 598 24.44 31.79 18.61
N VAL A 599 24.82 30.56 18.26
CA VAL A 599 23.87 29.55 17.80
C VAL A 599 22.87 29.19 18.91
N VAL A 600 23.35 28.92 20.14
CA VAL A 600 22.48 28.62 21.29
C VAL A 600 21.49 29.74 21.64
N LEU A 601 21.88 31.03 21.62
CA LEU A 601 20.99 32.14 22.01
C LEU A 601 20.12 32.65 20.86
N SER A 602 20.68 32.85 19.66
CA SER A 602 19.91 33.31 18.49
C SER A 602 18.99 32.23 17.92
N ARG A 603 19.29 30.95 18.21
CA ARG A 603 18.63 29.75 17.68
C ARG A 603 18.68 29.65 16.16
N ARG A 604 19.65 30.32 15.54
CA ARG A 604 19.95 30.21 14.12
C ARG A 604 21.17 29.32 13.96
N ALA A 605 21.00 28.26 13.20
CA ALA A 605 22.11 27.40 12.85
C ALA A 605 23.09 28.11 11.89
N LEU A 606 24.33 27.69 11.93
CA LEU A 606 25.45 28.26 11.18
C LEU A 606 26.14 27.16 10.39
N LEU A 607 26.38 27.41 9.09
CA LEU A 607 27.24 26.59 8.24
C LEU A 607 28.38 27.46 7.71
N SER A 608 29.61 26.98 7.85
CA SER A 608 30.83 27.65 7.44
C SER A 608 31.85 26.66 6.90
N ASN A 609 32.25 26.83 5.64
CA ASN A 609 33.33 26.05 5.00
C ASN A 609 34.66 26.82 4.96
N ALA A 610 34.83 27.76 5.89
CA ALA A 610 36.02 28.61 6.04
C ALA A 610 36.07 29.18 7.47
N ALA A 611 35.97 28.33 8.49
CA ALA A 611 35.70 28.72 9.88
C ALA A 611 36.70 29.75 10.46
N LEU A 612 37.97 29.68 10.04
CA LEU A 612 39.02 30.60 10.48
C LEU A 612 38.87 32.01 9.86
N GLU A 613 38.26 32.11 8.68
CA GLU A 613 38.10 33.36 7.92
C GLU A 613 36.69 33.96 8.03
N ASP A 614 35.71 33.16 8.44
CA ASP A 614 34.30 33.56 8.46
C ASP A 614 34.01 34.58 9.58
N ALA A 615 33.78 35.83 9.16
CA ALA A 615 33.44 36.95 10.02
C ALA A 615 32.16 36.75 10.86
N ARG A 616 31.30 35.79 10.52
CA ARG A 616 30.05 35.47 11.24
C ARG A 616 30.29 34.64 12.50
N LEU A 617 31.43 33.93 12.60
CA LEU A 617 31.81 33.20 13.80
C LEU A 617 32.25 34.16 14.92
N LEU A 618 31.66 34.01 16.10
CA LEU A 618 32.08 34.73 17.30
C LEU A 618 33.51 34.36 17.69
N ARG A 619 34.23 35.29 18.34
CA ARG A 619 35.62 35.08 18.78
C ARG A 619 35.85 33.76 19.51
N PRO A 620 35.03 33.34 20.51
CA PRO A 620 35.28 32.09 21.22
C PRO A 620 35.17 30.84 20.32
N TYR A 621 34.24 30.84 19.35
CA TYR A 621 34.11 29.74 18.39
C TYR A 621 35.24 29.73 17.36
N ARG A 622 35.74 30.90 16.93
CA ARG A 622 36.92 30.96 16.05
C ARG A 622 38.19 30.53 16.78
N GLN A 623 38.37 30.93 18.04
CA GLN A 623 39.46 30.47 18.90
C GLN A 623 39.43 28.94 19.04
N MET A 624 38.27 28.36 19.37
CA MET A 624 38.08 26.91 19.42
C MET A 624 38.35 26.23 18.07
N ALA A 625 37.96 26.82 16.95
CA ALA A 625 38.24 26.28 15.62
C ALA A 625 39.74 26.33 15.27
N GLU A 626 40.47 27.37 15.70
CA GLU A 626 41.91 27.51 15.54
C GLU A 626 42.67 26.49 16.41
N ASP A 627 42.37 26.46 17.72
CA ASP A 627 43.00 25.58 18.71
C ASP A 627 42.79 24.09 18.39
N LEU A 628 41.64 23.73 17.79
CA LEU A 628 41.28 22.34 17.44
C LEU A 628 41.43 22.02 15.93
N ASN A 629 41.99 22.96 15.15
CA ASN A 629 42.25 22.83 13.71
C ASN A 629 41.00 22.43 12.88
N LEU A 630 39.87 23.10 13.13
CA LEU A 630 38.59 22.89 12.42
C LEU A 630 38.46 23.89 11.27
N HIS A 631 38.29 23.40 10.04
CA HIS A 631 38.24 24.25 8.83
C HIS A 631 36.80 24.44 8.32
N ASN A 632 36.02 23.37 8.29
CA ASN A 632 34.60 23.41 7.94
C ASN A 632 33.80 23.01 9.17
N LEU A 633 32.68 23.68 9.43
CA LEU A 633 31.78 23.36 10.54
C LEU A 633 30.32 23.66 10.22
N ILE A 634 29.46 22.88 10.87
CA ILE A 634 28.03 23.16 11.06
C ILE A 634 27.78 23.24 12.56
N MET A 635 27.04 24.25 12.99
CA MET A 635 26.56 24.38 14.36
C MET A 635 25.04 24.56 14.38
N VAL A 636 24.35 23.76 15.18
CA VAL A 636 22.89 23.80 15.33
C VAL A 636 22.48 23.90 16.80
N PRO A 637 21.40 24.62 17.14
CA PRO A 637 20.94 24.75 18.51
C PRO A 637 20.10 23.54 18.94
N LEU A 638 20.26 23.07 20.17
CA LEU A 638 19.39 22.09 20.81
C LEU A 638 18.18 22.83 21.41
N VAL A 639 17.07 22.86 20.66
CA VAL A 639 15.85 23.61 21.04
C VAL A 639 14.69 22.67 21.33
N ILE A 640 13.97 22.94 22.42
CA ILE A 640 12.79 22.19 22.85
C ILE A 640 11.66 23.16 23.12
N GLN A 641 10.57 23.00 22.39
CA GLN A 641 9.45 23.95 22.33
C GLN A 641 9.92 25.37 22.00
N ASN A 642 10.30 26.15 23.00
CA ASN A 642 10.81 27.51 22.87
C ASN A 642 11.96 27.82 23.85
N ARG A 643 12.65 26.79 24.37
CA ARG A 643 13.83 26.86 25.24
C ARG A 643 15.03 26.26 24.51
N SER A 644 16.17 26.96 24.53
CA SER A 644 17.46 26.39 24.10
C SER A 644 18.10 25.70 25.30
N ILE A 645 18.66 24.50 25.10
CA ILE A 645 19.31 23.71 26.16
C ILE A 645 20.79 23.42 25.89
N GLY A 646 21.32 23.87 24.75
CA GLY A 646 22.67 23.58 24.31
C GLY A 646 22.82 23.75 22.80
N GLU A 647 23.91 23.24 22.24
CA GLU A 647 24.18 23.21 20.80
C GLU A 647 25.03 22.00 20.40
N VAL A 648 24.94 21.61 19.12
CA VAL A 648 25.75 20.55 18.52
C VAL A 648 26.61 21.16 17.42
N LEU A 649 27.89 20.84 17.46
CA LEU A 649 28.92 21.14 16.48
C LEU A 649 29.24 19.85 15.71
N VAL A 650 29.31 19.94 14.38
CA VAL A 650 29.90 18.92 13.51
C VAL A 650 30.96 19.61 12.66
N ALA A 651 32.15 19.03 12.52
CA ALA A 651 33.28 19.71 11.90
C ALA A 651 34.25 18.77 11.16
N ASN A 652 34.94 19.34 10.18
CA ASN A 652 35.96 18.68 9.36
C ASN A 652 37.30 19.41 9.50
N LYS A 653 38.38 18.66 9.70
CA LYS A 653 39.74 19.19 9.90
C LYS A 653 40.42 19.55 8.58
N ARG A 654 40.21 18.78 7.49
CA ARG A 654 40.78 19.02 6.14
C ARG A 654 39.98 18.44 4.94
N SER A 655 38.84 17.81 5.16
CA SER A 655 38.01 17.20 4.09
C SER A 655 37.13 18.24 3.38
N GLU A 656 36.24 17.78 2.50
CA GLU A 656 35.28 18.64 1.78
C GLU A 656 34.39 19.46 2.74
N GLY A 657 33.86 20.56 2.20
CA GLY A 657 32.94 21.45 2.90
C GLY A 657 31.53 20.86 2.98
N PHE A 658 30.79 21.27 4.00
CA PHE A 658 29.41 20.84 4.21
C PHE A 658 28.45 21.55 3.24
N SER A 659 27.40 20.83 2.85
CA SER A 659 26.30 21.31 2.02
C SER A 659 25.13 21.85 2.85
N PRO A 660 24.19 22.60 2.23
CA PRO A 660 22.94 22.97 2.88
C PRO A 660 22.06 21.77 3.29
N ASN A 661 22.24 20.59 2.67
CA ASN A 661 21.50 19.38 3.04
C ASN A 661 21.99 18.84 4.39
N ASP A 662 23.31 18.84 4.61
CA ASP A 662 23.95 18.39 5.85
C ASP A 662 23.52 19.27 7.04
N LEU A 663 23.35 20.58 6.80
CA LEU A 663 22.77 21.51 7.76
C LEU A 663 21.34 21.13 8.15
N ASN A 664 20.47 20.85 7.17
CA ASN A 664 19.07 20.45 7.42
C ASN A 664 19.00 19.11 8.16
N LEU A 665 19.86 18.16 7.78
CA LEU A 665 19.94 16.83 8.39
C LEU A 665 20.42 16.96 9.85
N LEU A 666 21.48 17.72 10.12
CA LEU A 666 21.97 17.96 11.47
C LEU A 666 20.94 18.71 12.34
N GLN A 667 20.15 19.63 11.78
CA GLN A 667 19.02 20.25 12.50
C GLN A 667 17.95 19.22 12.91
N ALA A 668 17.62 18.27 12.04
CA ALA A 668 16.68 17.20 12.35
C ALA A 668 17.23 16.26 13.44
N ILE A 669 18.52 15.93 13.38
CA ILE A 669 19.23 15.16 14.42
C ILE A 669 19.19 15.92 15.76
N ALA A 670 19.57 17.20 15.79
CA ALA A 670 19.58 18.01 17.00
C ALA A 670 18.21 18.11 17.68
N ALA A 671 17.11 18.15 16.92
CA ALA A 671 15.77 18.08 17.49
C ALA A 671 15.50 16.75 18.24
N GLN A 672 15.99 15.62 17.74
CA GLN A 672 15.90 14.31 18.43
C GLN A 672 16.82 14.24 19.65
N VAL A 673 18.08 14.68 19.51
CA VAL A 673 19.07 14.74 20.61
C VAL A 673 18.55 15.60 21.76
N ALA A 674 17.99 16.77 21.46
CA ALA A 674 17.40 17.64 22.46
C ALA A 674 16.24 16.95 23.21
N ALA A 675 15.30 16.36 22.47
CA ALA A 675 14.18 15.62 23.06
C ALA A 675 14.63 14.45 23.95
N ALA A 676 15.73 13.78 23.60
CA ALA A 676 16.34 12.71 24.39
C ALA A 676 16.88 13.21 25.74
N ILE A 677 17.61 14.33 25.71
CA ILE A 677 18.23 14.97 26.88
C ILE A 677 17.17 15.43 27.87
N ASP A 678 16.16 16.18 27.42
CA ASP A 678 15.09 16.72 28.28
C ASP A 678 14.21 15.61 28.87
N ARG A 679 13.89 14.58 28.08
CA ARG A 679 13.20 13.38 28.59
C ARG A 679 14.01 12.69 29.70
N THR A 680 15.33 12.58 29.54
CA THR A 680 16.22 11.95 30.53
C THR A 680 16.38 12.81 31.79
N GLN A 681 16.49 14.13 31.64
CA GLN A 681 16.47 15.08 32.76
C GLN A 681 15.14 15.02 33.54
N LEU A 682 14.01 14.98 32.84
CA LEU A 682 12.68 14.81 33.43
C LEU A 682 12.55 13.47 34.18
N TYR A 683 13.04 12.35 33.61
CA TYR A 683 13.04 11.07 34.32
C TYR A 683 13.92 11.08 35.58
N LYS A 684 15.13 11.65 35.53
CA LYS A 684 16.01 11.78 36.70
C LYS A 684 15.36 12.63 37.80
N ALA A 685 14.69 13.74 37.45
CA ALA A 685 13.92 14.56 38.39
C ALA A 685 12.69 13.83 38.97
N THR A 686 12.02 13.01 38.15
CA THR A 686 10.80 12.31 38.55
C THR A 686 11.10 11.12 39.46
N ASP A 687 12.10 10.30 39.16
CA ASP A 687 12.37 9.06 39.90
C ASP A 687 12.88 9.31 41.33
N ALA A 688 13.65 10.38 41.55
CA ALA A 688 14.03 10.83 42.89
C ALA A 688 12.80 11.24 43.74
N SER A 689 11.89 12.03 43.16
CA SER A 689 10.65 12.43 43.82
C SER A 689 9.71 11.23 44.05
N LEU A 690 9.59 10.32 43.07
CA LEU A 690 8.74 9.15 43.15
C LEU A 690 9.23 8.17 44.22
N ARG A 691 10.53 7.89 44.32
CA ARG A 691 11.09 7.02 45.38
C ARG A 691 10.76 7.54 46.77
N THR A 692 10.97 8.85 47.01
CA THR A 692 10.60 9.48 48.28
C THR A 692 9.10 9.38 48.56
N ARG A 693 8.24 9.54 47.54
CA ARG A 693 6.78 9.40 47.67
C ARG A 693 6.33 7.96 47.88
N VAL A 694 6.98 7.00 47.24
CA VAL A 694 6.68 5.56 47.32
C VAL A 694 7.08 4.99 48.69
N ASP A 695 8.23 5.38 49.24
CA ASP A 695 8.61 4.96 50.61
C ASP A 695 7.68 5.58 51.68
N GLN A 696 7.23 6.83 51.48
CA GLN A 696 6.20 7.44 52.31
C GLN A 696 4.87 6.66 52.23
N LEU A 697 4.40 6.31 51.03
CA LEU A 697 3.17 5.54 50.82
C LEU A 697 3.28 4.11 51.36
N ASN A 698 4.38 3.40 51.12
CA ASN A 698 4.63 2.05 51.66
C ASN A 698 4.62 2.03 53.19
N THR A 699 5.17 3.08 53.82
CA THR A 699 5.14 3.24 55.28
C THR A 699 3.71 3.48 55.76
N MET A 700 2.94 4.36 55.10
CA MET A 700 1.53 4.60 55.42
C MET A 700 0.68 3.33 55.25
N ASP A 701 0.84 2.57 54.18
CA ASP A 701 0.09 1.33 53.92
C ASP A 701 0.40 0.23 54.95
N ARG A 702 1.67 0.11 55.38
CA ARG A 702 2.06 -0.82 56.45
C ARG A 702 1.34 -0.49 57.77
N VAL A 703 1.29 0.79 58.13
CA VAL A 703 0.63 1.28 59.35
C VAL A 703 -0.89 1.13 59.24
N ALA A 704 -1.46 1.42 58.07
CA ALA A 704 -2.86 1.21 57.75
C ALA A 704 -3.28 -0.25 57.96
N GLN A 705 -2.51 -1.21 57.44
CA GLN A 705 -2.81 -2.64 57.60
C GLN A 705 -2.76 -3.09 59.06
N GLN A 706 -1.78 -2.62 59.85
CA GLN A 706 -1.69 -2.94 61.28
C GLN A 706 -2.84 -2.35 62.11
N LEU A 707 -3.30 -1.13 61.78
CA LEU A 707 -4.42 -0.49 62.47
C LEU A 707 -5.77 -1.12 62.11
N VAL A 708 -6.00 -1.44 60.83
CA VAL A 708 -7.28 -2.04 60.35
C VAL A 708 -7.45 -3.48 60.83
N GLY A 709 -6.36 -4.22 61.05
CA GLY A 709 -6.40 -5.61 61.53
C GLY A 709 -6.70 -5.78 63.03
N SER A 710 -6.78 -4.70 63.81
CA SER A 710 -7.05 -4.76 65.25
C SER A 710 -8.48 -4.34 65.59
N LEU A 711 -9.11 -5.05 66.54
CA LEU A 711 -10.43 -4.73 67.10
C LEU A 711 -10.35 -4.29 68.57
N GLU A 712 -9.13 -4.15 69.11
CA GLU A 712 -8.87 -3.71 70.48
C GLU A 712 -8.47 -2.23 70.50
N LEU A 713 -9.33 -1.38 71.09
CA LEU A 713 -9.13 0.07 71.19
C LEU A 713 -7.75 0.43 71.76
N GLU A 714 -7.32 -0.23 72.85
CA GLU A 714 -6.01 0.00 73.45
C GLU A 714 -4.86 -0.31 72.48
N ARG A 715 -4.97 -1.41 71.72
CA ARG A 715 -3.93 -1.85 70.80
C ARG A 715 -3.82 -0.91 69.59
N ILE A 716 -4.95 -0.44 69.08
CA ILE A 716 -5.01 0.56 67.99
C ILE A 716 -4.29 1.85 68.41
N LEU A 717 -4.64 2.38 69.58
CA LEU A 717 -4.04 3.61 70.12
C LEU A 717 -2.54 3.43 70.39
N GLU A 718 -2.12 2.29 70.94
CA GLU A 718 -0.70 2.02 71.21
C GLU A 718 0.13 1.87 69.92
N VAL A 719 -0.40 1.27 68.85
CA VAL A 719 0.26 1.22 67.53
C VAL A 719 0.43 2.62 66.95
N ALA A 720 -0.64 3.43 66.94
CA ALA A 720 -0.59 4.80 66.44
C ALA A 720 0.41 5.67 67.22
N ARG A 721 0.37 5.59 68.56
CA ARG A 721 1.29 6.29 69.47
C ARG A 721 2.75 5.90 69.23
N THR A 722 3.01 4.60 69.04
CA THR A 722 4.38 4.08 68.84
C THR A 722 4.95 4.49 67.49
N GLU A 723 4.18 4.36 66.40
CA GLU A 723 4.70 4.70 65.07
C GLU A 723 4.97 6.21 64.96
N ILE A 724 4.06 7.06 65.46
CA ILE A 724 4.27 8.51 65.47
C ILE A 724 5.51 8.88 66.30
N ALA A 725 5.71 8.30 67.49
CA ALA A 725 6.92 8.54 68.29
C ALA A 725 8.22 8.10 67.59
N ASN A 726 8.18 6.99 66.83
CA ASN A 726 9.32 6.50 66.07
C ASN A 726 9.69 7.44 64.91
N THR A 727 8.71 7.92 64.13
CA THR A 727 8.97 8.83 63.00
C THR A 727 9.47 10.20 63.46
N LEU A 728 9.03 10.67 64.62
CA LEU A 728 9.42 11.97 65.20
C LEU A 728 10.78 11.94 65.95
N GLY A 729 11.60 10.89 65.77
CA GLY A 729 12.99 10.89 66.24
C GLY A 729 13.19 11.02 67.76
N GLY A 730 12.21 10.62 68.58
CA GLY A 730 12.27 10.73 70.03
C GLY A 730 11.30 11.73 70.66
N GLY A 731 10.45 12.39 69.86
CA GLY A 731 9.27 13.11 70.37
C GLY A 731 8.37 12.16 71.18
N ALA A 732 8.07 12.53 72.42
CA ALA A 732 7.36 11.65 73.33
C ALA A 732 5.84 11.80 73.20
N ALA A 733 5.15 10.66 73.25
CA ALA A 733 3.73 10.54 72.93
C ALA A 733 2.98 9.73 73.99
N SER A 734 1.83 10.25 74.43
CA SER A 734 0.86 9.57 75.29
C SER A 734 -0.49 9.49 74.58
N ALA A 735 -1.28 8.44 74.85
CA ALA A 735 -2.64 8.32 74.33
C ALA A 735 -3.61 8.10 75.49
N VAL A 736 -4.79 8.73 75.44
CA VAL A 736 -5.82 8.63 76.49
C VAL A 736 -7.06 8.00 75.89
N LEU A 737 -7.56 6.93 76.49
CA LEU A 737 -8.87 6.35 76.20
C LEU A 737 -9.89 6.92 77.21
N LEU A 738 -10.99 7.45 76.69
CA LEU A 738 -12.08 8.01 77.49
C LEU A 738 -13.15 6.94 77.75
N ALA A 739 -13.71 6.95 78.96
CA ALA A 739 -14.87 6.14 79.29
C ALA A 739 -16.07 6.61 78.46
N ARG A 740 -17.07 5.73 78.26
CA ARG A 740 -18.34 6.12 77.59
C ARG A 740 -18.94 7.36 78.24
N SER A 741 -19.47 8.29 77.45
CA SER A 741 -20.16 9.52 77.93
C SER A 741 -21.24 9.26 78.97
N THR A 742 -21.90 8.10 78.91
CA THR A 742 -22.88 7.65 79.93
C THR A 742 -22.30 7.38 81.32
N ARG A 743 -20.97 7.37 81.48
CA ARG A 743 -20.25 7.21 82.74
C ARG A 743 -19.63 8.52 83.26
N TRP A 744 -19.71 9.61 82.49
CA TRP A 744 -19.21 10.91 82.93
C TRP A 744 -20.17 11.49 83.98
N LEU A 745 -19.61 12.22 84.96
CA LEU A 745 -20.41 12.92 85.99
C LEU A 745 -21.08 14.17 85.42
N ASP A 746 -20.41 14.83 84.47
CA ASP A 746 -20.90 15.96 83.68
C ASP A 746 -20.41 15.76 82.23
N THR A 747 -21.22 16.17 81.26
CA THR A 747 -20.82 16.39 79.86
C THR A 747 -19.54 17.23 79.69
N ALA A 748 -19.27 18.16 80.60
CA ALA A 748 -18.05 18.98 80.60
C ALA A 748 -16.84 18.32 81.28
N GLN A 749 -16.99 17.12 81.85
CA GLN A 749 -15.92 16.40 82.57
C GLN A 749 -15.76 14.96 82.06
N PRO A 750 -15.05 14.75 80.94
CA PRO A 750 -14.76 13.42 80.42
C PRO A 750 -13.93 12.59 81.40
N LEU A 751 -14.42 11.38 81.71
CA LEU A 751 -13.71 10.44 82.57
C LEU A 751 -12.68 9.64 81.77
N ILE A 752 -11.44 9.60 82.25
CA ILE A 752 -10.38 8.74 81.67
C ILE A 752 -10.69 7.28 82.01
N GLU A 753 -10.74 6.41 81.00
CA GLU A 753 -10.80 4.95 81.18
C GLU A 753 -9.39 4.36 81.29
N LYS A 754 -8.44 4.87 80.50
CA LYS A 754 -7.03 4.45 80.56
C LYS A 754 -6.09 5.46 79.90
N ARG A 755 -4.92 5.71 80.48
CA ARG A 755 -3.80 6.41 79.82
C ARG A 755 -2.71 5.40 79.41
N LEU A 756 -2.34 5.42 78.14
CA LEU A 756 -1.30 4.58 77.51
C LEU A 756 0.00 5.36 77.44
N ASN A 757 1.09 4.72 77.88
CA ASN A 757 2.39 5.37 78.12
C ASN A 757 2.25 6.69 78.94
N PRO A 758 1.80 6.61 80.21
CA PRO A 758 1.75 7.78 81.08
C PRO A 758 3.18 8.24 81.42
N LEU A 759 3.43 9.53 81.24
CA LEU A 759 4.75 10.14 81.43
C LEU A 759 4.87 10.72 82.85
N PRO A 760 6.08 11.03 83.34
CA PRO A 760 6.26 11.63 84.66
C PRO A 760 5.39 12.89 84.82
N GLY A 761 4.57 12.93 85.87
CA GLY A 761 3.60 14.01 86.12
C GLY A 761 2.20 13.81 85.52
N MET A 762 2.01 12.93 84.52
CA MET A 762 0.68 12.64 83.97
C MET A 762 -0.11 11.66 84.87
N ARG A 763 -0.94 12.22 85.76
CA ARG A 763 -2.02 11.50 86.47
C ARG A 763 -3.36 12.14 86.12
N ASP A 764 -4.45 11.41 86.35
CA ASP A 764 -5.81 11.94 86.19
C ASP A 764 -6.03 13.12 87.18
N PRO A 765 -6.70 14.22 86.78
CA PRO A 765 -7.56 14.39 85.58
C PRO A 765 -6.83 14.80 84.28
N LEU A 766 -7.60 14.99 83.20
CA LEU A 766 -7.14 15.56 81.92
C LEU A 766 -6.52 16.95 82.10
N SER A 767 -5.49 17.28 81.30
CA SER A 767 -4.91 18.64 81.30
C SER A 767 -5.84 19.68 80.66
N PRO A 768 -5.66 20.99 80.93
CA PRO A 768 -6.43 22.04 80.27
C PRO A 768 -6.31 22.00 78.73
N ALA A 769 -5.13 21.64 78.21
CA ALA A 769 -4.90 21.49 76.77
C ALA A 769 -5.61 20.24 76.19
N GLU A 770 -5.56 19.11 76.90
CA GLU A 770 -6.29 17.89 76.51
C GLU A 770 -7.81 18.12 76.53
N MET A 771 -8.32 18.80 77.57
CA MET A 771 -9.71 19.20 77.70
C MET A 771 -10.14 20.15 76.57
N SER A 772 -9.32 21.15 76.24
CA SER A 772 -9.57 22.08 75.15
C SER A 772 -9.68 21.36 73.80
N ALA A 773 -8.79 20.41 73.51
CA ALA A 773 -8.86 19.60 72.29
C ALA A 773 -10.12 18.71 72.22
N ILE A 774 -10.53 18.11 73.35
CA ILE A 774 -11.78 17.32 73.43
C ILE A 774 -13.00 18.22 73.18
N LEU A 775 -13.12 19.33 73.91
CA LEU A 775 -14.30 20.21 73.88
C LEU A 775 -14.44 20.98 72.56
N ARG A 776 -13.32 21.37 71.92
CA ARG A 776 -13.32 22.03 70.60
C ARG A 776 -13.51 21.04 69.45
N THR A 777 -13.32 19.74 69.68
CA THR A 777 -13.38 18.67 68.66
C THR A 777 -12.36 18.78 67.52
N GLU A 778 -11.33 19.61 67.69
CA GLU A 778 -10.30 19.91 66.69
C GLU A 778 -8.89 19.62 67.24
N PRO A 779 -7.92 19.29 66.36
CA PRO A 779 -6.51 19.16 66.76
C PRO A 779 -5.95 20.48 67.30
N LEU A 780 -5.36 20.44 68.49
CA LEU A 780 -4.76 21.61 69.15
C LEU A 780 -3.24 21.59 68.97
N TYR A 781 -2.69 22.59 68.30
CA TYR A 781 -1.25 22.82 68.18
C TYR A 781 -0.83 23.99 69.07
N ILE A 782 0.20 23.77 69.88
CA ILE A 782 0.84 24.76 70.76
C ILE A 782 2.31 24.87 70.32
N SER A 783 2.65 25.97 69.65
CA SER A 783 4.01 26.21 69.15
C SER A 783 5.00 26.54 70.28
N ASP A 784 4.58 27.29 71.30
CA ASP A 784 5.36 27.47 72.53
C ASP A 784 4.43 27.64 73.74
N TYR A 785 4.60 26.81 74.78
CA TYR A 785 3.86 26.91 76.04
C TYR A 785 4.16 28.21 76.80
N LEU A 786 5.34 28.84 76.61
CA LEU A 786 5.60 30.15 77.23
C LEU A 786 4.72 31.29 76.70
N GLY A 787 4.11 31.12 75.52
CA GLY A 787 3.20 32.09 74.90
C GLY A 787 1.72 31.68 74.96
N SER A 788 1.36 30.75 75.85
CA SER A 788 0.05 30.09 75.89
C SER A 788 -0.61 30.22 77.27
N ASP A 789 -1.92 30.45 77.31
CA ASP A 789 -2.74 30.44 78.54
C ASP A 789 -2.96 29.02 79.12
N LEU A 790 -2.35 27.99 78.52
CA LEU A 790 -2.51 26.58 78.88
C LEU A 790 -1.25 26.02 79.56
N GLU A 791 -1.44 25.31 80.67
CA GLU A 791 -0.34 24.68 81.40
C GLU A 791 0.31 23.52 80.63
N ALA A 792 1.65 23.46 80.65
CA ALA A 792 2.44 22.41 80.01
C ALA A 792 2.36 21.08 80.78
N LEU A 793 2.03 20.00 80.08
CA LEU A 793 2.04 18.64 80.64
C LEU A 793 2.75 17.66 79.67
N PRO A 794 3.90 17.07 80.03
CA PRO A 794 4.65 17.27 81.29
C PRO A 794 5.22 18.69 81.39
N ALA A 795 5.63 19.10 82.60
CA ALA A 795 6.11 20.46 82.88
C ALA A 795 7.35 20.89 82.06
N GLU A 796 8.08 19.93 81.50
CA GLU A 796 9.25 20.15 80.62
C GLU A 796 8.87 20.43 79.15
N ALA A 797 7.58 20.32 78.79
CA ALA A 797 7.13 20.55 77.43
C ALA A 797 7.20 22.03 77.05
N ARG A 798 7.81 22.32 75.90
CA ARG A 798 7.79 23.63 75.25
C ARG A 798 6.84 23.69 74.07
N SER A 799 6.59 22.61 73.36
CA SER A 799 5.54 22.56 72.34
C SER A 799 4.72 21.27 72.44
N ALA A 800 3.50 21.30 71.91
CA ALA A 800 2.61 20.15 71.89
C ALA A 800 1.69 20.11 70.66
N PHE A 801 1.29 18.90 70.28
CA PHE A 801 0.24 18.68 69.30
C PHE A 801 -0.71 17.58 69.81
N ILE A 802 -1.97 17.96 70.03
CA ILE A 802 -3.00 17.11 70.63
C ILE A 802 -4.07 16.83 69.58
N VAL A 803 -4.37 15.56 69.33
CA VAL A 803 -5.31 15.13 68.30
C VAL A 803 -6.43 14.28 68.93
N PRO A 804 -7.69 14.77 68.98
CA PRO A 804 -8.82 14.00 69.49
C PRO A 804 -9.28 12.94 68.47
N PHE A 805 -9.70 11.78 68.98
CA PHE A 805 -10.35 10.70 68.22
C PHE A 805 -11.82 10.60 68.62
N ARG A 806 -12.71 10.59 67.63
CA ARG A 806 -14.17 10.59 67.82
C ARG A 806 -14.89 9.54 67.00
N VAL A 807 -15.98 9.05 67.57
CA VAL A 807 -16.98 8.19 66.94
C VAL A 807 -18.26 9.00 66.82
N GLU A 808 -18.61 9.36 65.59
CA GLU A 808 -19.69 10.30 65.29
C GLU A 808 -19.42 11.65 65.99
N GLU A 809 -20.16 11.99 67.06
CA GLU A 809 -19.93 13.19 67.87
C GLU A 809 -19.42 12.88 69.31
N GLU A 810 -19.16 11.62 69.64
CA GLU A 810 -18.61 11.23 70.96
C GLU A 810 -17.08 11.14 70.89
N PRO A 811 -16.32 11.89 71.72
CA PRO A 811 -14.87 11.72 71.82
C PRO A 811 -14.58 10.41 72.57
N VAL A 812 -13.79 9.54 71.94
CA VAL A 812 -13.47 8.19 72.45
C VAL A 812 -12.04 8.12 72.99
N ALA A 813 -11.12 8.88 72.39
CA ALA A 813 -9.73 8.92 72.81
C ALA A 813 -9.06 10.23 72.37
N LEU A 814 -7.81 10.45 72.79
CA LEU A 814 -6.94 11.49 72.25
C LEU A 814 -5.49 11.00 72.18
N LEU A 815 -4.71 11.58 71.29
CA LEU A 815 -3.25 11.45 71.24
C LEU A 815 -2.63 12.79 71.64
N HIS A 816 -1.66 12.78 72.56
CA HIS A 816 -0.93 13.95 73.02
C HIS A 816 0.55 13.76 72.71
N LEU A 817 1.05 14.55 71.76
CA LEU A 817 2.48 14.66 71.41
C LEU A 817 3.06 15.90 72.06
N TYR A 818 4.30 15.83 72.56
CA TYR A 818 5.00 16.99 73.09
C TYR A 818 6.51 16.93 72.81
N SER A 819 7.14 18.09 72.91
CA SER A 819 8.59 18.27 72.79
C SER A 819 9.07 19.30 73.80
N ASN A 820 10.31 19.17 74.27
CA ASN A 820 10.99 20.16 75.12
C ASN A 820 11.58 21.34 74.31
N GLN A 821 11.41 21.34 72.98
CA GLN A 821 11.77 22.46 72.11
C GLN A 821 10.51 23.22 71.64
N PRO A 822 10.58 24.56 71.49
CA PRO A 822 9.52 25.33 70.84
C PRO A 822 9.46 25.01 69.34
N ALA A 823 8.28 25.15 68.75
CA ALA A 823 7.99 24.94 67.33
C ALA A 823 8.39 23.56 66.74
N ALA A 824 8.55 22.53 67.57
CA ALA A 824 9.08 21.22 67.16
C ALA A 824 8.16 20.39 66.24
N PHE A 825 6.95 20.86 65.96
CA PHE A 825 6.02 20.26 65.00
C PHE A 825 5.74 21.27 63.90
N ASP A 826 6.50 21.19 62.82
CA ASP A 826 6.32 22.02 61.62
C ASP A 826 5.07 21.63 60.81
N GLU A 827 4.88 22.23 59.63
CA GLU A 827 3.70 21.96 58.80
C GLU A 827 3.69 20.54 58.23
N ASP A 828 4.80 20.07 57.65
CA ASP A 828 4.94 18.71 57.11
C ASP A 828 4.74 17.63 58.19
N THR A 829 5.28 17.87 59.40
CA THR A 829 5.15 17.01 60.57
C THR A 829 3.70 16.92 61.03
N ARG A 830 2.99 18.05 61.15
CA ARG A 830 1.58 18.07 61.54
C ARG A 830 0.72 17.37 60.50
N ASP A 831 0.98 17.58 59.21
CA ASP A 831 0.28 16.92 58.10
C ASP A 831 0.50 15.40 58.09
N PHE A 832 1.71 14.93 58.42
CA PHE A 832 1.98 13.50 58.62
C PHE A 832 1.19 12.91 59.80
N VAL A 833 1.23 13.57 60.97
CA VAL A 833 0.48 13.13 62.17
C VAL A 833 -1.02 13.11 61.90
N LEU A 834 -1.58 14.12 61.23
CA LEU A 834 -3.01 14.17 60.88
C LEU A 834 -3.43 13.04 59.93
N ARG A 835 -2.55 12.62 59.01
CA ARG A 835 -2.80 11.46 58.14
C ARG A 835 -2.88 10.15 58.92
N ILE A 836 -1.93 9.88 59.82
CA ILE A 836 -2.00 8.69 60.70
C ILE A 836 -3.20 8.78 61.66
N ALA A 837 -3.48 9.95 62.20
CA ALA A 837 -4.61 10.17 63.10
C ALA A 837 -5.95 9.87 62.41
N LYS A 838 -6.13 10.28 61.15
CA LYS A 838 -7.32 9.96 60.35
C LYS A 838 -7.50 8.44 60.17
N GLN A 839 -6.42 7.71 59.88
CA GLN A 839 -6.41 6.25 59.78
C GLN A 839 -6.77 5.59 61.11
N THR A 840 -6.18 6.09 62.19
CA THR A 840 -6.41 5.63 63.58
C THR A 840 -7.85 5.87 64.00
N ASN A 841 -8.45 7.01 63.67
CA ASN A 841 -9.84 7.32 63.95
C ASN A 841 -10.80 6.35 63.26
N GLN A 842 -10.50 5.93 62.02
CA GLN A 842 -11.29 4.91 61.32
C GLN A 842 -11.18 3.53 61.98
N ALA A 843 -9.99 3.15 62.47
CA ALA A 843 -9.80 1.90 63.23
C ALA A 843 -10.54 1.93 64.59
N VAL A 844 -10.43 3.03 65.33
CA VAL A 844 -11.18 3.29 66.58
C VAL A 844 -12.69 3.19 66.35
N LEU A 845 -13.20 3.79 65.26
CA LEU A 845 -14.61 3.70 64.85
C LEU A 845 -15.05 2.27 64.55
N ASN A 846 -14.25 1.51 63.81
CA ASN A 846 -14.55 0.11 63.48
C ASN A 846 -14.57 -0.77 64.74
N ALA A 847 -13.55 -0.66 65.60
CA ALA A 847 -13.47 -1.41 66.85
C ALA A 847 -14.65 -1.11 67.78
N ARG A 848 -15.02 0.17 67.93
CA ARG A 848 -16.15 0.58 68.77
C ARG A 848 -17.48 0.05 68.25
N ARG A 849 -17.75 0.18 66.94
CA ARG A 849 -18.96 -0.38 66.31
C ARG A 849 -19.05 -1.89 66.44
N PHE A 850 -17.93 -2.60 66.35
CA PHE A 850 -17.88 -4.05 66.54
C PHE A 850 -18.22 -4.45 67.99
N GLN A 851 -17.67 -3.74 68.99
CA GLN A 851 -18.04 -3.95 70.41
C GLN A 851 -19.52 -3.72 70.67
N ASP A 852 -20.12 -2.67 70.10
CA ASP A 852 -21.55 -2.39 70.24
C ASP A 852 -22.43 -3.43 69.54
N GLN A 853 -22.01 -3.95 68.38
CA GLN A 853 -22.68 -5.07 67.70
C GLN A 853 -22.63 -6.36 68.52
N LEU A 854 -21.49 -6.70 69.13
CA LEU A 854 -21.37 -7.87 70.01
C LEU A 854 -22.35 -7.79 71.19
N LEU A 855 -22.34 -6.65 71.91
CA LEU A 855 -23.24 -6.40 73.05
C LEU A 855 -24.72 -6.46 72.66
N LEU A 856 -25.07 -6.01 71.45
CA LEU A 856 -26.45 -6.12 70.93
C LEU A 856 -26.81 -7.57 70.61
N ASN A 857 -25.90 -8.33 69.98
CA ASN A 857 -26.12 -9.72 69.59
C ASN A 857 -26.27 -10.64 70.82
N GLU A 858 -25.50 -10.41 71.88
CA GLU A 858 -25.67 -11.11 73.16
C GLU A 858 -27.04 -10.87 73.79
N ARG A 859 -27.53 -9.61 73.83
CA ARG A 859 -28.89 -9.31 74.33
C ARG A 859 -29.98 -9.95 73.48
N LEU A 860 -29.83 -9.94 72.16
CA LEU A 860 -30.76 -10.59 71.24
C LEU A 860 -30.78 -12.11 71.42
N ARG A 861 -29.62 -12.75 71.66
CA ARG A 861 -29.54 -14.19 71.99
C ARG A 861 -30.24 -14.52 73.30
N GLN A 862 -30.02 -13.73 74.35
CA GLN A 862 -30.71 -13.88 75.63
C GLN A 862 -32.24 -13.74 75.48
N HIS A 863 -32.69 -12.74 74.71
CA HIS A 863 -34.11 -12.54 74.44
C HIS A 863 -34.74 -13.66 73.58
N ALA A 864 -34.01 -14.19 72.60
CA ALA A 864 -34.46 -15.32 71.79
C ALA A 864 -34.54 -16.64 72.59
N GLN A 865 -33.60 -16.87 73.53
CA GLN A 865 -33.69 -17.98 74.48
C GLN A 865 -34.93 -17.83 75.37
N TRP A 866 -35.19 -16.64 75.91
CA TRP A 866 -36.38 -16.34 76.72
C TRP A 866 -37.69 -16.64 75.99
N LEU A 867 -37.84 -16.16 74.75
CA LEU A 867 -39.02 -16.44 73.91
C LEU A 867 -39.20 -17.96 73.69
N ARG A 868 -38.12 -18.70 73.44
CA ARG A 868 -38.16 -20.14 73.22
C ARG A 868 -38.60 -20.92 74.47
N SER A 869 -38.19 -20.49 75.66
CA SER A 869 -38.64 -21.06 76.94
C SER A 869 -40.13 -20.82 77.19
N SER A 870 -40.66 -19.65 76.81
CA SER A 870 -42.07 -19.30 77.04
C SER A 870 -43.07 -20.20 76.27
N LEU A 871 -42.68 -20.71 75.09
CA LEU A 871 -43.56 -21.57 74.27
C LEU A 871 -43.83 -22.94 74.91
N ASN A 872 -42.90 -23.46 75.73
CA ASN A 872 -43.08 -24.74 76.42
C ASN A 872 -44.20 -24.68 77.48
N ILE A 873 -44.46 -23.50 78.07
CA ILE A 873 -45.50 -23.27 79.08
C ILE A 873 -46.90 -23.53 78.48
N ASN A 874 -47.13 -23.01 77.27
CA ASN A 874 -48.39 -23.18 76.54
C ASN A 874 -48.69 -24.66 76.21
N GLN A 875 -47.65 -25.48 76.04
CA GLN A 875 -47.79 -26.91 75.78
C GLN A 875 -48.11 -27.71 77.06
N PHE A 876 -47.62 -27.27 78.22
CA PHE A 876 -47.95 -27.85 79.52
C PHE A 876 -49.40 -27.58 79.96
N ILE A 877 -49.87 -26.34 79.83
CA ILE A 877 -51.25 -25.94 80.22
C ILE A 877 -52.30 -26.73 79.41
N ARG A 878 -52.03 -27.01 78.13
CA ARG A 878 -52.94 -27.78 77.26
C ARG A 878 -53.05 -29.28 77.60
N GLN A 879 -52.20 -29.83 78.47
CA GLN A 879 -52.20 -31.26 78.80
C GLN A 879 -53.11 -31.64 79.99
N GLY A 880 -53.86 -30.70 80.58
CA GLY A 880 -54.87 -31.01 81.60
C GLY A 880 -54.32 -31.57 82.92
N LYS A 881 -53.04 -31.32 83.22
CA LYS A 881 -52.40 -31.70 84.49
C LYS A 881 -52.76 -30.73 85.62
N ASP A 882 -52.55 -31.19 86.85
CA ASP A 882 -52.79 -30.43 88.08
C ASP A 882 -52.20 -29.00 88.02
N ILE A 883 -53.04 -28.04 88.42
CA ILE A 883 -52.70 -26.62 88.48
C ILE A 883 -51.53 -26.38 89.45
N GLY A 884 -51.45 -27.12 90.56
CA GLY A 884 -50.36 -27.01 91.52
C GLY A 884 -48.98 -27.28 90.89
N GLN A 885 -48.84 -28.42 90.21
CA GLN A 885 -47.61 -28.78 89.49
C GLN A 885 -47.26 -27.78 88.37
N THR A 886 -48.26 -27.31 87.64
CA THR A 886 -48.07 -26.30 86.58
C THR A 886 -47.53 -24.98 87.13
N LEU A 887 -48.02 -24.54 88.30
CA LEU A 887 -47.54 -23.32 88.95
C LEU A 887 -46.12 -23.47 89.54
N VAL A 888 -45.71 -24.65 89.99
CA VAL A 888 -44.32 -24.91 90.42
C VAL A 888 -43.35 -24.80 89.23
N LEU A 889 -43.70 -25.36 88.08
CA LEU A 889 -42.92 -25.21 86.84
C LEU A 889 -42.84 -23.75 86.39
N LEU A 890 -43.95 -23.00 86.47
CA LEU A 890 -43.96 -21.56 86.20
C LEU A 890 -43.05 -20.78 87.15
N ALA A 891 -43.11 -21.05 88.46
CA ALA A 891 -42.24 -20.39 89.43
C ALA A 891 -40.75 -20.64 89.14
N GLY A 892 -40.38 -21.87 88.78
CA GLY A 892 -39.02 -22.24 88.35
C GLY A 892 -38.57 -21.46 87.12
N LEU A 893 -39.40 -21.45 86.07
CA LEU A 893 -39.12 -20.71 84.84
C LEU A 893 -39.00 -19.19 85.07
N VAL A 894 -39.82 -18.59 85.94
CA VAL A 894 -39.68 -17.17 86.29
C VAL A 894 -38.38 -16.89 87.05
N SER A 895 -37.95 -17.79 87.93
CA SER A 895 -36.69 -17.67 88.67
C SER A 895 -35.48 -17.71 87.73
N GLU A 896 -35.43 -18.71 86.82
CA GLU A 896 -34.35 -18.84 85.83
C GLU A 896 -34.36 -17.71 84.78
N ALA A 897 -35.54 -17.36 84.25
CA ALA A 897 -35.66 -16.46 83.11
C ALA A 897 -35.51 -14.97 83.46
N LEU A 898 -35.89 -14.57 84.68
CA LEU A 898 -35.80 -13.17 85.14
C LEU A 898 -34.75 -12.96 86.25
N GLY A 899 -34.08 -14.02 86.70
CA GLY A 899 -33.01 -13.95 87.71
C GLY A 899 -33.51 -13.71 89.15
N TYR A 900 -34.81 -13.85 89.41
CA TYR A 900 -35.34 -13.74 90.77
C TYR A 900 -34.88 -14.92 91.62
N ARG A 901 -34.11 -14.63 92.68
CA ARG A 901 -33.55 -15.66 93.58
C ARG A 901 -34.61 -16.54 94.25
N VAL A 902 -35.80 -15.99 94.49
CA VAL A 902 -36.95 -16.71 95.03
C VAL A 902 -38.20 -16.21 94.31
N VAL A 903 -39.07 -17.13 93.93
CA VAL A 903 -40.40 -16.85 93.39
C VAL A 903 -41.41 -17.62 94.23
N ILE A 904 -42.51 -16.99 94.63
CA ILE A 904 -43.65 -17.62 95.30
C ILE A 904 -44.93 -17.24 94.55
N ILE A 905 -45.78 -18.22 94.27
CA ILE A 905 -47.09 -18.00 93.69
C ILE A 905 -48.17 -18.29 94.74
N ASN A 906 -49.06 -17.33 94.92
CA ASN A 906 -50.23 -17.43 95.78
C ASN A 906 -51.49 -17.56 94.93
N LEU A 907 -52.47 -18.34 95.40
CA LEU A 907 -53.84 -18.33 94.87
C LEU A 907 -54.81 -17.92 95.96
N LEU A 908 -55.84 -17.16 95.59
CA LEU A 908 -56.92 -16.77 96.49
C LEU A 908 -57.87 -17.96 96.71
N ASP A 909 -57.99 -18.43 97.94
CA ASP A 909 -59.08 -19.30 98.34
C ASP A 909 -60.31 -18.43 98.63
N ALA A 910 -61.18 -18.29 97.64
CA ALA A 910 -62.37 -17.44 97.72
C ALA A 910 -63.37 -17.86 98.82
N LYS A 911 -63.34 -19.11 99.31
CA LYS A 911 -64.22 -19.55 100.41
C LYS A 911 -63.69 -19.15 101.78
N ALA A 912 -62.36 -19.19 101.94
CA ALA A 912 -61.70 -18.79 103.19
C ALA A 912 -61.26 -17.30 103.19
N ASN A 913 -61.42 -16.60 102.06
CA ASN A 913 -60.98 -15.23 101.79
C ASN A 913 -59.50 -14.97 102.14
N VAL A 914 -58.62 -15.90 101.76
CA VAL A 914 -57.18 -15.84 102.06
C VAL A 914 -56.32 -16.37 100.92
N TYR A 915 -55.16 -15.75 100.73
CA TYR A 915 -54.14 -16.16 99.78
C TYR A 915 -53.30 -17.31 100.33
N LYS A 916 -53.40 -18.47 99.68
CA LYS A 916 -52.63 -19.68 99.99
C LYS A 916 -51.43 -19.79 99.05
N ARG A 917 -50.28 -20.18 99.59
CA ARG A 917 -49.03 -20.42 98.85
C ARG A 917 -49.09 -21.77 98.16
N VAL A 918 -49.14 -21.78 96.83
CA VAL A 918 -49.35 -23.02 96.05
C VAL A 918 -48.11 -23.49 95.30
N ALA A 919 -47.18 -22.58 95.00
CA ALA A 919 -45.93 -22.91 94.33
C ALA A 919 -44.78 -21.99 94.76
N SER A 920 -43.54 -22.49 94.65
CA SER A 920 -42.34 -21.68 94.79
C SER A 920 -41.17 -22.22 93.99
N ALA A 921 -40.15 -21.37 93.80
CA ALA A 921 -38.83 -21.72 93.33
C ALA A 921 -37.76 -20.92 94.07
N GLY A 922 -36.54 -21.45 94.14
CA GLY A 922 -35.39 -20.79 94.79
C GLY A 922 -35.32 -20.91 96.32
N ILE A 923 -36.30 -21.57 96.96
CA ILE A 923 -36.28 -21.95 98.38
C ILE A 923 -36.34 -23.47 98.54
N SER A 924 -35.84 -23.97 99.68
CA SER A 924 -35.94 -25.39 100.01
C SER A 924 -37.40 -25.79 100.28
N GLU A 925 -37.76 -27.04 99.94
CA GLU A 925 -39.12 -27.52 100.10
C GLU A 925 -39.59 -27.50 101.57
N LEU A 926 -38.67 -27.77 102.51
CA LEU A 926 -38.94 -27.67 103.95
C LEU A 926 -39.34 -26.23 104.35
N ARG A 927 -38.60 -25.23 103.88
CA ARG A 927 -38.90 -23.82 104.13
C ARG A 927 -40.16 -23.36 103.41
N PHE A 928 -40.47 -23.93 102.24
CA PHE A 928 -41.74 -23.65 101.57
C PHE A 928 -42.93 -24.22 102.37
N ARG A 929 -42.85 -25.45 102.89
CA ARG A 929 -43.90 -26.04 103.73
C ARG A 929 -44.16 -25.24 105.02
N GLU A 930 -43.11 -24.71 105.66
CA GLU A 930 -43.25 -23.75 106.76
C GLU A 930 -44.03 -22.50 106.32
N LEU A 931 -43.62 -21.90 105.19
CA LEU A 931 -44.29 -20.72 104.64
C LEU A 931 -45.75 -21.00 104.22
N GLN A 932 -46.11 -22.22 103.83
CA GLN A 932 -47.49 -22.61 103.50
C GLN A 932 -48.44 -22.63 104.70
N GLN A 933 -47.93 -22.73 105.93
CA GLN A 933 -48.75 -22.64 107.14
C GLN A 933 -49.18 -21.19 107.44
N ALA A 934 -48.43 -20.19 106.96
CA ALA A 934 -48.78 -18.79 107.05
C ALA A 934 -49.67 -18.37 105.87
N VAL A 935 -50.90 -17.95 106.16
CA VAL A 935 -51.89 -17.51 105.18
C VAL A 935 -52.03 -15.98 105.21
N THR A 936 -52.19 -15.35 104.05
CA THR A 936 -52.27 -13.88 103.93
C THR A 936 -53.69 -13.44 103.57
N THR A 937 -54.29 -12.53 104.34
CA THR A 937 -55.58 -11.94 103.98
C THR A 937 -55.42 -10.89 102.85
N PRO A 938 -56.45 -10.65 102.02
CA PRO A 938 -56.46 -9.57 101.03
C PRO A 938 -56.20 -8.19 101.63
N GLU A 939 -56.64 -7.95 102.87
CA GLU A 939 -56.46 -6.67 103.57
C GLU A 939 -54.99 -6.44 103.96
N GLN A 940 -54.32 -7.46 104.52
CA GLN A 940 -52.88 -7.41 104.78
C GLN A 940 -52.07 -7.21 103.49
N LEU A 941 -52.49 -7.84 102.39
CA LEU A 941 -51.84 -7.66 101.10
C LEU A 941 -52.05 -6.24 100.54
N GLY A 942 -53.28 -5.73 100.61
CA GLY A 942 -53.64 -4.38 100.15
C GLY A 942 -52.87 -3.26 100.84
N GLN A 943 -52.49 -3.43 102.11
CA GLN A 943 -51.60 -2.49 102.82
C GLN A 943 -50.22 -2.35 102.15
N LEU A 944 -49.72 -3.38 101.46
CA LEU A 944 -48.45 -3.34 100.72
C LEU A 944 -48.61 -2.85 99.27
N LEU A 945 -49.77 -3.08 98.62
CA LEU A 945 -50.05 -2.73 97.23
C LEU A 945 -50.40 -1.23 97.04
N GLN A 946 -49.55 -0.35 97.59
CA GLN A 946 -49.72 1.09 97.52
C GLN A 946 -49.27 1.64 96.16
N THR A 947 -50.01 2.60 95.58
CA THR A 947 -49.74 3.15 94.23
C THR A 947 -48.32 3.69 94.04
N ARG A 948 -47.67 4.19 95.11
CA ARG A 948 -46.26 4.62 95.09
C ARG A 948 -45.26 3.52 94.72
N TRP A 949 -45.64 2.27 94.89
CA TRP A 949 -44.87 1.08 94.56
C TRP A 949 -45.27 0.48 93.19
N GLN A 950 -46.28 1.04 92.52
CA GLN A 950 -46.86 0.47 91.31
C GLN A 950 -46.01 0.78 90.06
N LEU A 951 -45.65 -0.28 89.34
CA LEU A 951 -44.96 -0.29 88.06
C LEU A 951 -45.83 -1.07 87.06
N GLY A 952 -46.78 -0.37 86.43
CA GLY A 952 -47.81 -0.98 85.58
C GLY A 952 -48.75 -1.87 86.39
N GLU A 953 -48.88 -3.13 86.00
CA GLU A 953 -49.67 -4.15 86.70
C GLU A 953 -48.90 -4.84 87.85
N SER A 954 -47.70 -4.37 88.20
CA SER A 954 -46.84 -4.96 89.25
C SER A 954 -46.57 -3.96 90.37
N TYR A 955 -46.30 -4.41 91.59
CA TYR A 955 -45.87 -3.56 92.70
C TYR A 955 -44.47 -3.95 93.16
N PHE A 956 -43.52 -3.01 93.13
CA PHE A 956 -42.16 -3.18 93.65
C PHE A 956 -42.02 -2.53 95.02
N ILE A 957 -41.70 -3.33 96.03
CA ILE A 957 -41.80 -3.02 97.46
C ILE A 957 -40.39 -3.07 98.08
N PRO A 958 -39.64 -1.95 98.14
CA PRO A 958 -38.27 -1.92 98.66
C PRO A 958 -38.23 -2.21 100.16
N THR A 959 -37.63 -3.35 100.52
CA THR A 959 -37.54 -3.84 101.91
C THR A 959 -36.85 -2.85 102.85
N GLU A 960 -35.88 -2.10 102.32
CA GLU A 960 -35.09 -1.08 103.03
C GLU A 960 -35.92 0.14 103.48
N GLN A 961 -37.04 0.45 102.79
CA GLN A 961 -37.81 1.68 103.01
C GLN A 961 -39.09 1.49 103.83
N ILE A 962 -39.38 0.25 104.24
CA ILE A 962 -40.60 -0.14 104.95
C ILE A 962 -40.30 -0.53 106.41
N GLY A 963 -39.08 -0.96 106.71
CA GLY A 963 -38.66 -1.38 108.05
C GLY A 963 -39.17 -2.79 108.39
N GLU A 964 -38.38 -3.55 109.16
CA GLU A 964 -38.64 -5.00 109.34
C GLU A 964 -40.00 -5.30 110.00
N ASP A 965 -40.51 -4.40 110.86
CA ASP A 965 -41.73 -4.64 111.66
C ASP A 965 -43.05 -4.36 110.93
N THR A 966 -43.05 -3.71 109.75
CA THR A 966 -44.31 -3.29 109.08
C THR A 966 -44.72 -4.11 107.86
N LEU A 967 -44.11 -5.28 107.63
CA LEU A 967 -44.52 -6.25 106.60
C LEU A 967 -45.89 -6.94 106.87
N GLY A 968 -46.81 -6.29 107.60
CA GLY A 968 -48.24 -6.67 107.69
C GLY A 968 -48.56 -8.06 108.26
N GLY A 969 -47.59 -8.73 108.91
CA GLY A 969 -47.69 -10.14 109.31
C GLY A 969 -47.46 -11.14 108.16
N ILE A 970 -47.05 -10.68 106.98
CA ILE A 970 -46.78 -11.52 105.81
C ILE A 970 -45.35 -12.06 105.89
N GLN A 971 -45.20 -13.34 106.26
CA GLN A 971 -43.88 -13.98 106.32
C GLN A 971 -43.24 -14.08 104.93
N THR A 972 -42.04 -13.54 104.73
CA THR A 972 -41.26 -13.64 103.49
C THR A 972 -39.95 -14.42 103.70
N PRO A 973 -39.43 -15.14 102.69
CA PRO A 973 -38.13 -15.81 102.81
C PRO A 973 -36.95 -14.83 102.78
N ARG A 974 -36.23 -14.70 103.91
CA ARG A 974 -34.97 -13.93 104.01
C ARG A 974 -33.85 -14.63 103.22
N ILE A 975 -33.01 -13.86 102.51
CA ILE A 975 -31.85 -14.36 101.74
C ILE A 975 -30.62 -13.52 102.10
N HIS A 976 -29.60 -14.12 102.73
CA HIS A 976 -28.36 -13.42 103.04
C HIS A 976 -27.44 -13.31 101.79
N PRO A 977 -26.75 -12.16 101.57
CA PRO A 977 -25.76 -12.02 100.50
C PRO A 977 -24.37 -12.58 100.88
N ILE A 978 -23.64 -13.10 99.89
CA ILE A 978 -22.25 -13.58 100.00
C ILE A 978 -21.33 -12.64 99.20
N PRO A 979 -20.11 -12.27 99.67
CA PRO A 979 -19.18 -11.43 98.91
C PRO A 979 -18.48 -12.20 97.77
N SER A 980 -18.26 -11.56 96.62
CA SER A 980 -17.53 -12.17 95.49
C SER A 980 -16.00 -12.06 95.67
N PRO A 981 -15.23 -13.13 95.42
CA PRO A 981 -13.77 -13.11 95.58
C PRO A 981 -13.01 -12.72 94.29
N ASN A 982 -11.87 -12.03 94.50
CA ASN A 982 -10.69 -11.90 93.63
C ASN A 982 -10.87 -11.32 92.20
N ALA A 983 -10.20 -10.23 91.79
CA ALA A 983 -8.78 -9.84 91.93
C ALA A 983 -7.80 -10.80 91.22
N ALA A 984 -7.12 -10.30 90.18
CA ALA A 984 -6.28 -11.09 89.28
C ALA A 984 -4.87 -11.39 89.85
N PRO A 985 -4.17 -12.40 89.32
CA PRO A 985 -2.71 -12.48 89.33
C PRO A 985 -2.09 -11.99 88.01
N ARG A 986 -0.89 -11.38 88.11
CA ARG A 986 -0.03 -10.92 87.00
C ARG A 986 1.02 -11.99 86.61
N PRO A 987 1.74 -11.83 85.47
CA PRO A 987 2.40 -12.94 84.76
C PRO A 987 3.86 -13.25 85.20
N GLY A 988 4.41 -14.38 84.74
CA GLY A 988 5.78 -14.83 85.07
C GLY A 988 6.60 -15.51 83.95
N LYS A 989 7.68 -14.83 83.55
CA LYS A 989 9.03 -15.34 83.17
C LYS A 989 9.27 -16.26 81.93
N ARG A 990 9.71 -15.61 80.83
CA ARG A 990 11.09 -15.56 80.25
C ARG A 990 11.98 -16.82 80.00
N MET A 991 12.89 -16.64 79.00
CA MET A 991 14.19 -17.34 78.70
C MET A 991 14.10 -18.64 77.85
N THR A 992 15.04 -19.02 76.94
CA THR A 992 16.41 -18.53 76.60
C THR A 992 16.92 -18.96 75.20
N SER A 993 18.03 -18.33 74.74
CA SER A 993 19.23 -18.89 74.03
C SER A 993 19.28 -19.32 72.54
N CYS A 994 20.12 -18.57 71.79
CA CYS A 994 21.35 -18.99 71.08
C CYS A 994 21.37 -19.89 69.79
N LEU A 995 21.68 -19.21 68.67
CA LEU A 995 22.90 -19.35 67.80
C LEU A 995 23.28 -20.68 67.09
N ARG A 996 23.28 -20.58 65.73
CA ARG A 996 24.32 -21.05 64.76
C ARG A 996 24.52 -22.58 64.52
N PRO A 997 25.18 -23.00 63.41
CA PRO A 997 25.27 -22.39 62.07
C PRO A 997 25.08 -23.39 60.88
N SER A 998 25.23 -22.84 59.66
CA SER A 998 25.56 -23.43 58.34
C SER A 998 26.22 -24.84 58.26
N THR A 999 26.24 -25.59 57.13
CA THR A 999 26.78 -25.20 55.79
C THR A 999 26.60 -26.30 54.70
N ILE A 1000 26.54 -25.86 53.42
CA ILE A 1000 27.20 -26.43 52.20
C ILE A 1000 26.69 -27.70 51.46
N LYS A 1001 26.72 -27.60 50.12
CA LYS A 1001 26.60 -28.67 49.09
C LYS A 1001 27.92 -29.44 48.87
N ARG A 1002 27.85 -30.73 48.51
CA ARG A 1002 28.78 -31.40 47.55
C ARG A 1002 28.18 -32.72 47.02
N GLU A 1003 28.63 -33.11 45.83
CA GLU A 1003 28.36 -34.37 45.08
C GLU A 1003 29.11 -35.58 45.74
N PRO A 1004 29.15 -36.86 45.24
CA PRO A 1004 28.93 -37.35 43.86
C PRO A 1004 28.44 -38.83 43.66
N CYS A 1005 28.61 -39.32 42.42
CA CYS A 1005 28.83 -40.70 41.93
C CYS A 1005 27.92 -41.89 42.30
N TRP A 1006 27.55 -42.61 41.24
CA TRP A 1006 27.04 -43.99 41.28
C TRP A 1006 28.11 -44.99 41.71
N ALA A 1007 27.72 -46.03 42.46
CA ALA A 1007 28.27 -47.38 42.34
C ALA A 1007 27.48 -48.42 43.17
N GLY A 1008 26.64 -49.22 42.50
CA GLY A 1008 27.03 -50.63 42.39
C GLY A 1008 28.00 -50.69 41.21
N LEU A 1009 29.30 -51.00 41.34
CA LEU A 1009 30.01 -51.66 42.44
C LEU A 1009 31.35 -50.97 42.78
N ALA A 1010 31.72 -51.04 44.08
CA ALA A 1010 33.08 -51.10 44.64
C ALA A 1010 34.03 -49.86 44.73
N TRP A 1011 34.47 -49.61 45.98
CA TRP A 1011 35.84 -49.26 46.47
C TRP A 1011 36.41 -47.81 46.49
N ILE A 1012 36.60 -47.31 47.73
CA ILE A 1012 37.81 -46.67 48.34
C ILE A 1012 38.51 -45.44 47.65
N ALA A 1013 38.28 -44.22 48.18
CA ALA A 1013 39.25 -43.11 48.45
C ALA A 1013 40.05 -42.43 47.27
N ARG A 1014 40.96 -41.42 47.39
CA ARG A 1014 41.45 -40.50 48.47
C ARG A 1014 42.19 -39.22 47.91
N VAL A 1015 42.14 -38.06 48.63
CA VAL A 1015 43.22 -37.02 48.84
C VAL A 1015 43.76 -36.06 47.71
N ILE A 1016 43.47 -34.74 47.88
CA ILE A 1016 44.33 -33.50 47.91
C ILE A 1016 45.05 -32.88 46.65
N THR A 1017 45.05 -31.53 46.63
CA THR A 1017 45.96 -30.49 46.02
C THR A 1017 45.81 -29.87 44.61
N ALA A 1018 45.69 -28.52 44.63
CA ALA A 1018 46.42 -27.49 43.85
C ALA A 1018 46.14 -27.22 42.34
N ALA A 1019 46.35 -25.94 41.98
CA ALA A 1019 46.35 -25.31 40.64
C ALA A 1019 47.67 -24.50 40.49
N PRO A 1020 47.91 -23.65 39.45
CA PRO A 1020 47.52 -23.57 38.03
C PRO A 1020 48.81 -23.76 37.14
N PRO A 1021 49.10 -23.16 35.94
CA PRO A 1021 48.39 -22.25 35.02
C PRO A 1021 48.48 -22.55 33.48
N TRP A 1022 48.05 -21.57 32.67
CA TRP A 1022 48.11 -21.37 31.18
C TRP A 1022 49.55 -21.34 30.57
N PRO A 1023 49.84 -21.21 29.22
CA PRO A 1023 49.00 -20.75 28.07
C PRO A 1023 49.23 -21.35 26.62
N ARG A 1024 48.46 -20.82 25.63
CA ARG A 1024 48.81 -20.46 24.20
C ARG A 1024 48.95 -21.47 23.01
N GLN A 1025 48.21 -21.15 21.94
CA GLN A 1025 48.58 -20.97 20.49
C GLN A 1025 48.80 -22.12 19.45
N SER A 1026 47.95 -22.04 18.40
CA SER A 1026 48.29 -21.85 16.95
C SER A 1026 48.24 -22.98 15.88
N ARG A 1027 47.43 -22.69 14.83
CA ARG A 1027 47.66 -22.71 13.35
C ARG A 1027 47.92 -24.01 12.51
N TRP A 1028 47.12 -24.09 11.41
CA TRP A 1028 47.43 -24.44 9.99
C TRP A 1028 47.05 -25.82 9.36
N ALA A 1029 46.12 -25.73 8.38
CA ALA A 1029 46.06 -26.31 7.01
C ALA A 1029 46.43 -27.79 6.69
N PHE A 1030 45.55 -28.53 5.97
CA PHE A 1030 45.63 -28.79 4.50
C PHE A 1030 44.45 -29.65 3.93
N SER A 1031 44.26 -29.56 2.61
CA SER A 1031 43.44 -30.41 1.68
C SER A 1031 44.24 -31.69 1.28
N PRO A 1032 43.76 -32.78 0.60
CA PRO A 1032 42.72 -32.79 -0.47
C PRO A 1032 41.92 -34.10 -0.78
N SER A 1033 41.17 -34.04 -1.90
CA SER A 1033 40.95 -35.09 -2.94
C SER A 1033 39.57 -35.77 -3.09
N ARG A 1034 39.13 -35.87 -4.35
CA ARG A 1034 38.08 -36.75 -4.91
C ARG A 1034 38.73 -38.01 -5.50
N PRO A 1035 37.95 -39.08 -5.75
CA PRO A 1035 37.92 -39.62 -7.12
C PRO A 1035 36.50 -39.83 -7.67
N ARG A 1036 36.38 -40.47 -8.84
CA ARG A 1036 35.23 -40.38 -9.77
C ARG A 1036 34.95 -41.74 -10.45
N LEU A 1037 33.66 -42.05 -10.67
CA LEU A 1037 33.08 -42.71 -11.89
C LEU A 1037 33.09 -44.26 -12.08
N TRP A 1038 32.06 -44.72 -12.83
CA TRP A 1038 31.74 -46.03 -13.47
C TRP A 1038 31.03 -47.16 -12.69
N LEU A 1039 30.07 -47.95 -13.25
CA LEU A 1039 29.00 -47.73 -14.27
C LEU A 1039 28.04 -48.96 -14.36
N LYS A 1040 26.96 -48.88 -15.18
CA LYS A 1040 26.12 -49.97 -15.80
C LYS A 1040 25.01 -50.66 -14.96
N THR A 1041 23.85 -51.12 -15.49
CA THR A 1041 22.98 -50.79 -16.68
C THR A 1041 21.66 -51.61 -16.63
N THR A 1042 20.54 -51.11 -17.23
CA THR A 1042 19.46 -51.79 -18.04
C THR A 1042 18.16 -50.93 -17.97
N SER A 1043 17.59 -50.30 -19.02
CA SER A 1043 16.86 -50.79 -20.23
C SER A 1043 15.45 -51.38 -19.93
N SER A 1044 14.33 -51.09 -20.63
CA SER A 1044 14.08 -50.29 -21.86
C SER A 1044 12.58 -50.20 -22.28
N TRP A 1045 12.21 -49.10 -22.99
CA TRP A 1045 11.35 -49.04 -24.21
C TRP A 1045 9.78 -48.95 -24.22
N LYS A 1046 9.32 -47.84 -24.85
CA LYS A 1046 8.40 -47.70 -26.02
C LYS A 1046 6.85 -47.57 -25.93
N LYS A 1047 6.39 -46.37 -26.38
CA LYS A 1047 5.51 -46.05 -27.54
C LYS A 1047 4.00 -45.67 -27.39
N PHE A 1048 3.70 -44.45 -27.91
CA PHE A 1048 2.59 -44.00 -28.81
C PHE A 1048 1.12 -43.89 -28.32
N GLY A 1049 0.46 -42.78 -28.71
CA GLY A 1049 -0.99 -42.79 -29.02
C GLY A 1049 -1.80 -41.48 -28.99
N ALA A 1050 -1.81 -40.72 -30.10
CA ALA A 1050 -2.93 -39.89 -30.62
C ALA A 1050 -3.40 -38.54 -29.97
N MET A 1051 -3.58 -37.57 -30.87
CA MET A 1051 -4.31 -36.28 -30.84
C MET A 1051 -5.65 -36.47 -31.64
N PRO A 1052 -6.48 -35.48 -32.08
CA PRO A 1052 -6.67 -34.02 -31.82
C PRO A 1052 -8.20 -33.72 -31.51
N PRO A 1053 -8.90 -32.57 -31.83
CA PRO A 1053 -8.52 -31.24 -32.37
C PRO A 1053 -9.14 -29.96 -31.71
N LYS A 1054 -8.74 -28.78 -32.25
CA LYS A 1054 -9.32 -27.41 -32.13
C LYS A 1054 -10.62 -27.25 -32.98
N PRO A 1055 -11.47 -26.17 -32.94
CA PRO A 1055 -11.21 -24.71 -33.19
C PRO A 1055 -11.76 -23.78 -32.06
N ALA A 1056 -11.44 -22.48 -31.86
CA ALA A 1056 -11.07 -21.28 -32.68
C ALA A 1056 -12.24 -20.28 -32.96
N TRP A 1057 -11.91 -19.02 -33.30
CA TRP A 1057 -12.77 -17.83 -33.56
C TRP A 1057 -13.32 -17.07 -32.31
N GLY A 1058 -13.45 -15.73 -32.28
CA GLY A 1058 -12.97 -14.70 -33.23
C GLY A 1058 -13.59 -13.30 -33.02
N ALA A 1059 -12.78 -12.24 -33.14
CA ALA A 1059 -13.08 -10.83 -33.50
C ALA A 1059 -14.20 -9.99 -32.82
N ASN A 1060 -13.86 -8.79 -32.33
CA ASN A 1060 -14.17 -7.50 -33.01
C ASN A 1060 -13.60 -6.27 -32.28
N ALA A 1061 -13.54 -5.12 -32.97
CA ALA A 1061 -12.72 -3.96 -32.60
C ALA A 1061 -13.48 -2.61 -32.56
N TRP A 1062 -13.10 -1.75 -31.59
CA TRP A 1062 -13.10 -0.25 -31.64
C TRP A 1062 -14.47 0.47 -31.83
N PRO A 1063 -14.62 1.82 -31.65
CA PRO A 1063 -13.60 2.86 -31.35
C PRO A 1063 -13.92 3.85 -30.17
N CYS A 1064 -12.89 4.63 -29.82
CA CYS A 1064 -12.83 6.05 -29.42
C CYS A 1064 -13.91 6.81 -28.56
N CYS A 1065 -13.35 7.53 -27.57
CA CYS A 1065 -13.54 8.98 -27.26
C CYS A 1065 -14.43 9.49 -26.10
N THR A 1066 -13.87 10.54 -25.45
CA THR A 1066 -14.43 11.52 -24.48
C THR A 1066 -14.66 11.13 -23.01
N ALA A 1067 -14.45 12.13 -22.14
CA ALA A 1067 -14.50 12.11 -20.66
C ALA A 1067 -15.43 13.27 -20.18
N PRO A 1068 -15.51 13.69 -18.90
CA PRO A 1068 -15.11 13.08 -17.61
C PRO A 1068 -16.25 13.14 -16.52
N LEU A 1069 -15.89 12.96 -15.23
CA LEU A 1069 -16.54 13.45 -13.98
C LEU A 1069 -17.63 12.63 -13.22
N SER A 1070 -17.23 12.28 -11.98
CA SER A 1070 -17.92 12.30 -10.67
C SER A 1070 -19.05 11.31 -10.25
N ALA A 1071 -18.65 10.45 -9.30
CA ALA A 1071 -19.21 10.27 -7.95
C ALA A 1071 -20.31 9.23 -7.63
N PHE A 1072 -20.26 8.72 -6.37
CA PHE A 1072 -21.20 7.85 -5.62
C PHE A 1072 -21.46 6.42 -6.16
N ALA A 1073 -21.48 5.33 -5.38
CA ALA A 1073 -21.72 5.12 -3.96
C ALA A 1073 -21.24 3.73 -3.46
N ARG A 1074 -20.98 3.58 -2.15
CA ARG A 1074 -20.86 2.26 -1.47
C ARG A 1074 -22.06 2.03 -0.54
N ARG A 1075 -22.83 0.94 -0.71
CA ARG A 1075 -23.02 -0.16 0.27
C ARG A 1075 -24.33 -0.97 0.12
N ARG A 1076 -24.14 -2.30 0.14
CA ARG A 1076 -24.95 -3.36 0.81
C ARG A 1076 -26.41 -3.60 0.40
N ILE A 1077 -26.68 -4.88 0.09
CA ILE A 1077 -27.74 -5.73 0.67
C ILE A 1077 -27.20 -7.18 0.69
N SER A 1078 -27.70 -8.03 1.60
CA SER A 1078 -27.31 -9.45 1.78
C SER A 1078 -28.54 -10.39 1.62
N PRO A 1079 -28.51 -11.72 1.89
CA PRO A 1079 -28.99 -12.74 0.93
C PRO A 1079 -30.28 -13.49 1.34
N PRO A 1080 -30.74 -14.45 0.52
CA PRO A 1080 -31.18 -15.78 0.99
C PRO A 1080 -30.47 -16.93 0.19
N VAL A 1081 -30.12 -18.14 0.66
CA VAL A 1081 -30.59 -19.15 1.64
C VAL A 1081 -31.09 -20.45 0.96
N CYS A 1082 -30.49 -21.56 1.42
CA CYS A 1082 -30.43 -22.94 0.93
C CYS A 1082 -31.72 -23.80 0.92
N ARG A 1083 -31.70 -24.90 0.13
CA ARG A 1083 -32.31 -26.23 0.41
C ARG A 1083 -31.49 -27.37 -0.26
N TRP A 1084 -31.35 -28.62 0.24
CA TRP A 1084 -31.30 -29.16 1.61
C TRP A 1084 -30.94 -30.70 1.61
N TRP A 1085 -30.02 -31.14 2.49
CA TRP A 1085 -29.94 -32.48 3.18
C TRP A 1085 -29.67 -33.80 2.39
N PRO A 1086 -29.23 -34.93 3.03
CA PRO A 1086 -29.00 -35.20 4.48
C PRO A 1086 -27.58 -35.74 4.88
N ARG A 1087 -27.42 -36.13 6.17
CA ARG A 1087 -26.20 -36.64 6.91
C ARG A 1087 -26.17 -38.20 7.03
N PRO A 1088 -25.52 -38.90 8.01
CA PRO A 1088 -24.32 -38.67 8.89
C PRO A 1088 -23.35 -39.89 9.10
N TRP A 1089 -22.21 -39.71 9.82
CA TRP A 1089 -21.60 -40.54 10.93
C TRP A 1089 -20.18 -39.97 11.24
N CYS A 1090 -19.64 -39.70 12.46
CA CYS A 1090 -19.61 -40.30 13.82
C CYS A 1090 -18.80 -41.62 13.88
N LYS A 1091 -17.75 -41.85 14.71
CA LYS A 1091 -17.38 -41.52 16.13
C LYS A 1091 -15.82 -41.53 16.28
N ALA A 1092 -15.12 -41.23 17.41
CA ALA A 1092 -15.31 -40.35 18.59
C ALA A 1092 -14.05 -40.38 19.52
N ALA A 1093 -13.90 -39.37 20.41
CA ALA A 1093 -13.05 -39.29 21.64
C ALA A 1093 -11.50 -39.23 21.55
N GLY A 1094 -10.78 -38.42 22.36
CA GLY A 1094 -11.23 -37.33 23.25
C GLY A 1094 -10.19 -36.79 24.26
N THR A 1095 -10.43 -35.57 24.79
CA THR A 1095 -9.88 -34.96 26.05
C THR A 1095 -8.37 -34.59 26.13
N ARG A 1096 -7.89 -33.56 26.85
CA ARG A 1096 -8.49 -32.62 27.86
C ARG A 1096 -7.59 -31.38 28.16
N PHE A 1097 -8.20 -30.28 28.66
CA PHE A 1097 -7.63 -29.09 29.39
C PHE A 1097 -6.57 -28.20 28.70
N GLY A 1098 -6.50 -26.87 28.92
CA GLY A 1098 -7.37 -25.90 29.64
C GLY A 1098 -6.96 -24.44 29.28
N SER A 1099 -7.89 -23.56 28.87
CA SER A 1099 -8.61 -22.54 29.69
C SER A 1099 -7.88 -21.18 29.87
N ARG A 1100 -8.29 -20.11 29.15
CA ARG A 1100 -9.20 -18.99 29.55
C ARG A 1100 -8.43 -17.78 30.18
N ALA A 1101 -8.89 -16.51 30.16
CA ALA A 1101 -10.16 -15.86 29.80
C ALA A 1101 -9.91 -14.44 29.18
N ARG A 1102 -10.75 -13.87 28.29
CA ARG A 1102 -11.90 -12.92 28.50
C ARG A 1102 -11.51 -11.55 29.14
N GLN A 1103 -12.13 -10.39 28.84
CA GLN A 1103 -13.47 -10.09 28.28
C GLN A 1103 -13.60 -8.65 27.69
N LYS A 1104 -14.60 -8.42 26.83
CA LYS A 1104 -15.23 -7.10 26.46
C LYS A 1104 -16.07 -6.54 27.65
N PRO A 1105 -16.67 -5.30 27.66
CA PRO A 1105 -17.10 -4.44 26.53
C PRO A 1105 -16.89 -2.90 26.75
N GLY A 1106 -17.59 -2.05 25.98
CA GLY A 1106 -17.76 -0.61 26.25
C GLY A 1106 -19.13 -0.09 25.82
N CYS A 1107 -19.50 1.14 26.21
CA CYS A 1107 -20.45 2.08 25.57
C CYS A 1107 -20.68 3.34 26.47
N GLU A 1108 -20.59 4.53 25.84
CA GLU A 1108 -21.31 5.84 26.01
C GLU A 1108 -22.26 6.13 27.21
N PRO A 1109 -22.51 7.42 27.60
CA PRO A 1109 -22.79 8.54 26.66
C PRO A 1109 -22.42 10.02 27.04
N ALA A 1110 -22.63 10.90 26.05
CA ALA A 1110 -23.09 12.30 26.10
C ALA A 1110 -22.30 13.46 26.78
N HIS A 1111 -21.84 14.37 25.91
CA HIS A 1111 -21.72 15.86 25.95
C HIS A 1111 -22.55 16.70 26.97
N PRO A 1112 -22.33 18.05 27.09
CA PRO A 1112 -21.39 18.96 26.39
C PRO A 1112 -20.58 19.96 27.27
N ARG A 1113 -19.61 20.65 26.66
CA ARG A 1113 -19.32 22.08 26.99
C ARG A 1113 -19.13 22.90 25.70
N ARG A 1114 -20.01 23.89 25.50
CA ARG A 1114 -19.76 25.06 24.64
C ARG A 1114 -19.54 26.27 25.55
N LEU A 1115 -18.72 27.21 25.11
CA LEU A 1115 -18.84 28.63 25.41
C LEU A 1115 -19.00 29.36 24.06
N PRO A 1116 -19.84 30.41 24.00
CA PRO A 1116 -19.27 31.74 24.12
C PRO A 1116 -20.01 32.66 25.10
N ARG A 1117 -19.40 33.83 25.34
CA ARG A 1117 -19.87 34.92 26.23
C ARG A 1117 -21.13 35.62 25.69
N THR A 1118 -21.98 36.16 26.57
CA THR A 1118 -22.22 37.63 26.74
C THR A 1118 -23.40 37.96 27.69
N GLY A 1119 -23.24 39.00 28.50
CA GLY A 1119 -24.32 39.92 28.96
C GLY A 1119 -25.28 39.51 30.09
N GLY A 1120 -25.46 40.40 31.08
CA GLY A 1120 -26.67 40.44 31.94
C GLY A 1120 -26.45 40.47 33.46
N THR A 1121 -26.65 41.64 34.08
CA THR A 1121 -26.64 41.89 35.54
C THR A 1121 -28.05 41.76 36.18
N PRO A 1122 -28.22 41.74 37.53
CA PRO A 1122 -29.34 41.08 38.24
C PRO A 1122 -30.51 42.02 38.63
N PRO A 1123 -31.59 41.54 39.30
CA PRO A 1123 -31.62 41.61 40.78
C PRO A 1123 -32.50 40.58 41.58
N ALA A 1124 -32.11 40.39 42.85
CA ALA A 1124 -32.87 40.26 44.10
C ALA A 1124 -34.25 39.52 44.28
N ASN A 1125 -34.28 38.75 45.40
CA ASN A 1125 -35.28 38.70 46.49
C ASN A 1125 -36.53 37.76 46.55
N ARG A 1126 -36.56 36.98 47.67
CA ARG A 1126 -37.67 36.71 48.64
C ARG A 1126 -38.66 35.52 48.52
N TYR A 1127 -38.46 34.59 49.48
CA TYR A 1127 -39.40 34.07 50.53
C TYR A 1127 -40.32 32.82 50.36
N VAL A 1128 -40.14 31.88 51.34
CA VAL A 1128 -41.11 30.93 51.98
C VAL A 1128 -41.66 29.79 51.06
N ALA A 1129 -41.75 28.50 51.43
CA ALA A 1129 -41.99 27.85 52.74
C ALA A 1129 -41.24 26.51 53.03
N ARG A 1130 -41.48 25.98 54.24
CA ARG A 1130 -41.01 24.74 54.91
C ARG A 1130 -41.79 23.46 54.47
N PRO A 1131 -41.40 22.19 54.81
CA PRO A 1131 -40.91 21.67 56.12
C PRO A 1131 -39.54 20.93 56.04
N ARG A 1132 -38.70 20.79 57.08
CA ARG A 1132 -38.82 20.51 58.54
C ARG A 1132 -39.47 19.18 58.94
N LEU A 1133 -38.66 18.14 59.06
CA LEU A 1133 -38.77 17.15 60.14
C LEU A 1133 -37.53 17.23 61.03
N ALA A 1134 -37.74 17.10 62.33
CA ALA A 1134 -36.80 17.32 63.44
C ALA A 1134 -37.10 16.24 64.52
N PRO A 1135 -36.28 16.08 65.58
CA PRO A 1135 -35.98 14.75 66.11
C PRO A 1135 -36.98 14.21 67.14
N ALA A 1136 -36.96 12.87 67.32
CA ALA A 1136 -37.59 12.23 68.46
C ALA A 1136 -36.81 12.54 69.76
N LEU A 1137 -37.48 13.22 70.69
CA LEU A 1137 -36.98 13.55 72.01
C LEU A 1137 -36.86 12.31 72.91
N ARG A 1138 -35.89 12.32 73.83
CA ARG A 1138 -35.76 11.32 74.89
C ARG A 1138 -36.89 11.49 75.92
N GLY A 1139 -37.65 10.42 76.17
CA GLY A 1139 -38.40 10.22 77.42
C GLY A 1139 -37.49 9.72 78.55
N PRO A 1140 -37.91 9.83 79.83
CA PRO A 1140 -37.02 9.74 80.98
C PRO A 1140 -36.60 8.30 81.34
N ARG A 1141 -35.40 8.17 81.92
CA ARG A 1141 -34.94 6.93 82.58
C ARG A 1141 -35.41 6.91 84.03
N ILE A 1142 -36.08 5.83 84.42
CA ILE A 1142 -36.36 5.48 85.82
C ILE A 1142 -35.09 4.86 86.44
N PRO A 1143 -34.74 5.13 87.72
CA PRO A 1143 -33.56 4.55 88.37
C PRO A 1143 -33.63 3.03 88.55
N ALA A 1144 -32.47 2.39 88.65
CA ALA A 1144 -32.37 0.96 88.96
C ALA A 1144 -32.75 0.69 90.44
N LEU A 1145 -33.48 -0.41 90.65
CA LEU A 1145 -34.03 -0.79 91.97
C LEU A 1145 -33.08 -1.74 92.71
N ALA A 1146 -32.82 -1.44 93.99
CA ALA A 1146 -32.19 -2.34 94.95
C ALA A 1146 -33.15 -3.50 95.35
N PRO A 1147 -32.80 -4.50 96.17
CA PRO A 1147 -33.67 -5.67 96.36
C PRO A 1147 -34.92 -5.37 97.20
N GLY A 1148 -36.07 -5.40 96.52
CA GLY A 1148 -37.41 -5.32 97.09
C GLY A 1148 -38.31 -6.44 96.58
N TRP A 1149 -39.39 -6.71 97.31
CA TRP A 1149 -40.38 -7.73 96.96
C TRP A 1149 -41.23 -7.24 95.79
N VAL A 1150 -41.45 -8.07 94.77
CA VAL A 1150 -42.44 -7.76 93.74
C VAL A 1150 -43.70 -8.56 94.01
N LEU A 1151 -44.82 -7.87 94.20
CA LEU A 1151 -46.15 -8.46 94.30
C LEU A 1151 -46.97 -8.08 93.07
N LEU A 1152 -47.50 -9.09 92.40
CA LEU A 1152 -48.50 -8.95 91.35
C LEU A 1152 -49.89 -9.07 91.99
N PRO A 1153 -50.89 -8.27 91.58
CA PRO A 1153 -52.28 -8.59 91.87
C PRO A 1153 -52.63 -9.95 91.27
N ALA A 1154 -53.51 -10.70 91.93
CA ALA A 1154 -54.03 -11.94 91.37
C ALA A 1154 -54.99 -11.65 90.19
N LEU A 1155 -54.95 -12.54 89.20
CA LEU A 1155 -55.96 -12.66 88.14
C LEU A 1155 -57.27 -13.23 88.69
#